data_AF-A0A091G9B1-F1
#
_entry.id   AF-A0A091G9B1-F1
#
_cell.length_a   1.000
_cell.length_b   1.000
_cell.length_c   1.000
_cell.angle_alpha   90.00
_cell.angle_beta   90.00
_cell.angle_gamma   90.00
#
_symmetry.space_group_name_H-M   'P 1'
#
loop_
_entity.id
_entity.type
_entity.pdbx_description
1 polymer ?
#
loop_
_entity_poly.entity_id
_entity_poly.type
_entity_poly.pdbx_seq_one_letter_code
_entity_poly.pdbx_strand_id
1 'polypeptide(L)'
;SLLPGSSGELRAFVVAHSHMDVGWVYTVQESMHAYAANVYTSVVEELMKGKQRKFIAVEQEFFRLWWDAVATDMNKQHVHQLLQEGRLEFVIGGQVMHDEAVTLIDDQILQLTEGHGFLYETFGIRPQFSWHVDPFGASATTPTLFALAGFNAHLISRIDYDLKYDMQKNKKLQFVWQGSPSFSEKQEIFTHVMDQYSYCTPSQLPFSNRSGFYWNGIAVFPDPPKDGVYPNMSIPVTDANIHLYAQTMVENIKERAAWFQTSDVLWPWGCDKQFFNASVQYSNMDLLLDYINKHSEEFGVTVQYATVSDYFHAVYSRNFTWEIRDPQDFLPYSTEPFQAWTGFYTSRSTLKGIARKASSLLYAGESFFTQYVQKHPTTSICKCEALKQLQSLRWAVSEVQHHDGITGTESPKVRDMYMNNLMYGMLNVKRLMASIISDMNSAKKNRDVYSSVYNKDSGIPGVEQYVVVYNPLAWNITTFVTVSVSHSSMSVYDELGHSVPAQVLSSAESHSTYDLYILVAISGLSYRKYSVKPLHGKQSAFVGKSVKYKRKDVTCADKQSQQLLPVVNNCYQVLFDQNTNLMHSITERETNRTVQLTQEFLEYHVNGDIRKGPISDNYLFAPNGSAVSVSKAVGLEVISGSLVTEIRQYFYSNVTAQDYVYAVYTRMYTVPEGYDGKLLCHRIEQEYRVGPLELNREAVLRTSTNLNTRQLLYTDSNGYQIQKRPFKAYVNNTVARNYYPMAQTAYIEDDTTRLMLLAERAHGVSSLGNGQVEVMLHRRLWNNLQWDLNYNLTLNDSSVVYPVIWLILGSKAITNIFYQTSRLALEHRPVIMFGELSGDKPKLPGQLQQNDVPGPPVTLPPNLHLQTLSIPGWRYSSNHAEQVHSIRMGKQKQGNADFSRVLLRIRHLYEVGEDPVLSQPVTVNLKSLLKGLGSVMLVEERSLTGTWDVKALKRWKWKTAQYPSKGFSNSTETSGNCIITVHPMEIRTFFVYFQGQ
;
A
#
# COMPACT_ATOMS: atom_id res chain seq x y z
N SER A 1 36.88 29.90 11.05
CA SER A 1 38.19 30.07 10.40
C SER A 1 38.33 28.98 9.35
N LEU A 2 38.30 29.37 8.07
CA LEU A 2 38.36 28.48 6.92
C LEU A 2 39.81 28.10 6.63
N LEU A 3 40.13 26.81 6.65
CA LEU A 3 41.37 26.30 6.05
C LEU A 3 41.14 26.14 4.54
N PRO A 4 42.07 26.61 3.69
CA PRO A 4 41.98 26.46 2.24
C PRO A 4 42.45 25.05 1.84
N GLY A 5 41.50 24.17 1.53
CA GLY A 5 41.76 22.83 1.01
C GLY A 5 41.19 22.69 -0.40
N SER A 6 42.07 22.74 -1.41
CA SER A 6 41.86 22.46 -2.85
C SER A 6 40.61 23.06 -3.51
N SER A 7 40.81 24.06 -4.37
CA SER A 7 39.85 24.48 -5.41
C SER A 7 39.65 23.34 -6.44
N GLY A 8 38.93 22.29 -6.04
CA GLY A 8 38.55 21.20 -6.91
C GLY A 8 37.44 21.66 -7.86
N GLU A 9 37.66 21.47 -9.15
CA GLU A 9 36.66 21.67 -10.20
C GLU A 9 35.36 20.93 -9.87
N LEU A 10 34.22 21.61 -10.02
CA LEU A 10 32.90 20.99 -9.81
C LEU A 10 32.59 20.06 -10.97
N ARG A 11 32.02 18.90 -10.66
CA ARG A 11 31.61 17.91 -11.66
C ARG A 11 30.10 17.72 -11.62
N ALA A 12 29.41 18.11 -12.68
CA ALA A 12 27.97 17.95 -12.79
C ALA A 12 27.61 16.72 -13.66
N PHE A 13 26.74 15.88 -13.10
CA PHE A 13 26.19 14.68 -13.71
C PHE A 13 24.80 15.01 -14.23
N VAL A 14 24.69 15.21 -15.55
CA VAL A 14 23.45 15.56 -16.24
C VAL A 14 22.65 14.29 -16.47
N VAL A 15 21.64 14.05 -15.62
CA VAL A 15 20.85 12.83 -15.63
C VAL A 15 19.56 13.04 -16.41
N ALA A 16 19.53 12.56 -17.66
CA ALA A 16 18.36 12.68 -18.52
C ALA A 16 17.23 11.73 -18.07
N HIS A 17 16.03 12.28 -17.85
CA HIS A 17 14.88 11.51 -17.39
C HIS A 17 13.55 12.09 -17.90
N SER A 18 12.49 11.29 -17.82
CA SER A 18 11.11 11.74 -18.04
C SER A 18 10.25 11.16 -16.93
N HIS A 19 9.55 12.02 -16.19
CA HIS A 19 8.58 11.55 -15.21
C HIS A 19 7.25 11.28 -15.89
N MET A 20 6.73 10.06 -15.74
CA MET A 20 5.55 9.60 -16.44
C MET A 20 4.57 8.96 -15.47
N ASP A 21 3.58 9.74 -15.05
CA ASP A 21 2.57 9.29 -14.09
C ASP A 21 1.72 8.17 -14.65
N VAL A 22 1.63 7.07 -13.90
CA VAL A 22 0.84 5.89 -14.26
C VAL A 22 -0.62 6.13 -13.90
N GLY A 23 -1.20 7.14 -14.56
CA GLY A 23 -2.47 7.76 -14.22
C GLY A 23 -2.31 8.93 -13.25
N TRP A 24 -2.80 10.12 -13.64
CA TRP A 24 -2.92 11.30 -12.76
C TRP A 24 -4.03 12.20 -13.31
N VAL A 25 -3.67 13.18 -14.13
CA VAL A 25 -4.62 13.97 -14.92
C VAL A 25 -5.18 13.16 -16.08
N TYR A 26 -4.36 12.33 -16.72
CA TYR A 26 -4.70 11.53 -17.89
C TYR A 26 -4.55 10.05 -17.58
N THR A 27 -5.32 9.21 -18.26
CA THR A 27 -5.22 7.75 -18.14
C THR A 27 -3.90 7.24 -18.73
N VAL A 28 -3.54 6.00 -18.39
CA VAL A 28 -2.36 5.33 -18.98
C VAL A 28 -2.47 5.27 -20.51
N GLN A 29 -3.67 4.98 -21.04
CA GLN A 29 -3.90 4.91 -22.49
C GLN A 29 -3.77 6.28 -23.16
N GLU A 30 -4.35 7.33 -22.58
CA GLU A 30 -4.20 8.70 -23.10
C GLU A 30 -2.72 9.12 -23.10
N SER A 31 -1.97 8.77 -22.06
CA SER A 31 -0.54 9.08 -21.94
C SER A 31 0.31 8.32 -22.96
N MET A 32 0.02 7.03 -23.18
CA MET A 32 0.67 6.22 -24.23
C MET A 32 0.48 6.81 -25.62
N HIS A 33 -0.73 7.28 -25.93
CA HIS A 33 -1.06 7.90 -27.21
C HIS A 33 -0.41 9.27 -27.39
N ALA A 34 -0.48 10.13 -26.36
CA ALA A 34 -0.02 11.50 -26.48
C ALA A 34 1.51 11.64 -26.45
N TYR A 35 2.23 10.87 -25.62
CA TYR A 35 3.66 11.12 -25.44
C TYR A 35 4.51 9.92 -25.00
N ALA A 36 4.04 9.03 -24.12
CA ALA A 36 4.91 8.06 -23.44
C ALA A 36 5.56 7.05 -24.41
N ALA A 37 4.83 6.62 -25.45
CA ALA A 37 5.41 5.79 -26.50
C ALA A 37 6.52 6.51 -27.29
N ASN A 38 6.34 7.81 -27.54
CA ASN A 38 7.32 8.63 -28.27
C ASN A 38 8.59 8.88 -27.45
N VAL A 39 8.49 8.96 -26.12
CA VAL A 39 9.66 9.06 -25.23
C VAL A 39 10.61 7.91 -25.47
N TYR A 40 10.15 6.67 -25.30
CA TYR A 40 11.04 5.51 -25.44
C TYR A 40 11.53 5.31 -26.88
N THR A 41 10.67 5.48 -27.89
CA THR A 41 11.08 5.37 -29.30
C THR A 41 12.18 6.38 -29.63
N SER A 42 11.96 7.66 -29.36
CA SER A 42 12.92 8.72 -29.74
C SER A 42 14.19 8.68 -28.88
N VAL A 43 14.10 8.35 -27.59
CA VAL A 43 15.29 8.19 -26.73
C VAL A 43 16.17 7.06 -27.25
N VAL A 44 15.61 5.88 -27.55
CA VAL A 44 16.40 4.75 -28.06
C VAL A 44 17.12 5.12 -29.36
N GLU A 45 16.44 5.80 -30.27
CA GLU A 45 17.05 6.29 -31.52
C GLU A 45 18.19 7.28 -31.28
N GLU A 46 17.99 8.27 -30.40
CA GLU A 46 19.00 9.30 -30.15
C GLU A 46 20.19 8.80 -29.35
N LEU A 47 20.00 7.82 -28.46
CA LEU A 47 21.09 7.12 -27.81
C LEU A 47 21.92 6.34 -28.85
N MET A 48 21.32 5.71 -29.85
CA MET A 48 22.08 5.04 -30.92
C MET A 48 22.89 6.02 -31.79
N LYS A 49 22.43 7.27 -31.96
CA LYS A 49 23.12 8.30 -32.76
C LYS A 49 24.33 8.92 -32.07
N GLY A 50 24.30 9.13 -30.75
CA GLY A 50 25.38 9.82 -30.03
C GLY A 50 25.91 9.01 -28.85
N LYS A 51 27.14 8.47 -28.93
CA LYS A 51 27.71 7.51 -27.96
C LYS A 51 27.85 8.03 -26.52
N GLN A 52 27.89 9.34 -26.33
CA GLN A 52 27.97 9.99 -25.02
C GLN A 52 26.62 10.10 -24.30
N ARG A 53 25.50 10.04 -25.05
CA ARG A 53 24.16 10.28 -24.51
C ARG A 53 23.75 9.14 -23.59
N LYS A 54 23.00 9.46 -22.52
CA LYS A 54 22.51 8.51 -21.51
C LYS A 54 21.11 8.88 -21.04
N PHE A 55 20.31 7.90 -20.61
CA PHE A 55 18.95 8.11 -20.12
C PHE A 55 18.60 7.12 -19.00
N ILE A 56 17.77 7.55 -18.04
CA ILE A 56 17.17 6.66 -17.03
C ILE A 56 15.69 6.41 -17.30
N ALA A 57 15.26 5.16 -17.17
CA ALA A 57 13.85 4.74 -17.29
C ALA A 57 13.32 4.30 -15.92
N VAL A 58 12.15 4.82 -15.52
CA VAL A 58 11.64 4.70 -14.15
C VAL A 58 10.42 3.78 -14.10
N GLU A 59 9.27 4.19 -14.65
CA GLU A 59 7.99 3.48 -14.54
C GLU A 59 7.89 2.33 -15.56
N GLN A 60 7.92 1.09 -15.06
CA GLN A 60 7.93 -0.09 -15.94
C GLN A 60 6.57 -0.38 -16.58
N GLU A 61 5.46 0.18 -16.09
CA GLU A 61 4.17 0.08 -16.76
C GLU A 61 4.25 0.62 -18.19
N PHE A 62 4.71 1.86 -18.37
CA PHE A 62 4.84 2.46 -19.70
C PHE A 62 5.90 1.77 -20.54
N PHE A 63 7.04 1.40 -19.94
CA PHE A 63 8.10 0.72 -20.69
C PHE A 63 7.62 -0.64 -21.23
N ARG A 64 6.91 -1.42 -20.42
CA ARG A 64 6.33 -2.72 -20.82
C ARG A 64 5.28 -2.53 -21.92
N LEU A 65 4.38 -1.56 -21.78
CA LEU A 65 3.36 -1.28 -22.81
C LEU A 65 3.99 -0.86 -24.14
N TRP A 66 5.03 -0.02 -24.10
CA TRP A 66 5.81 0.34 -25.30
C TRP A 66 6.51 -0.89 -25.88
N TRP A 67 7.18 -1.70 -25.05
CA TRP A 67 7.90 -2.89 -25.48
C TRP A 67 7.00 -3.92 -26.18
N ASP A 68 5.81 -4.14 -25.64
CA ASP A 68 4.87 -5.14 -26.14
C ASP A 68 4.10 -4.67 -27.38
N ALA A 69 3.72 -3.39 -27.44
CA ALA A 69 2.77 -2.90 -28.45
C ALA A 69 3.36 -1.96 -29.52
N VAL A 70 4.49 -1.28 -29.24
CA VAL A 70 5.00 -0.20 -30.10
C VAL A 70 6.41 -0.47 -30.62
N ALA A 71 7.30 -1.00 -29.77
CA ALA A 71 8.70 -1.20 -30.09
C ALA A 71 8.90 -2.16 -31.27
N THR A 72 9.62 -1.72 -32.29
CA THR A 72 10.04 -2.60 -33.40
C THR A 72 11.13 -3.57 -32.95
N ASP A 73 11.36 -4.65 -33.70
CA ASP A 73 12.46 -5.59 -33.41
C ASP A 73 13.83 -4.89 -33.35
N MET A 74 14.02 -3.84 -34.15
CA MET A 74 15.23 -3.01 -34.13
C MET A 74 15.32 -2.20 -32.83
N ASN A 75 14.22 -1.58 -32.38
CA ASN A 75 14.20 -0.91 -31.08
C ASN A 75 14.55 -1.88 -29.95
N LYS A 76 13.99 -3.11 -29.99
CA LYS A 76 14.27 -4.14 -28.99
C LYS A 76 15.74 -4.53 -28.94
N GLN A 77 16.37 -4.72 -30.10
CA GLN A 77 17.81 -4.98 -30.21
C GLN A 77 18.66 -3.82 -29.69
N HIS A 78 18.31 -2.58 -30.06
CA HIS A 78 19.01 -1.38 -29.57
C HIS A 78 18.91 -1.23 -28.06
N VAL A 79 17.75 -1.49 -27.45
CA VAL A 79 17.58 -1.48 -25.99
C VAL A 79 18.55 -2.47 -25.33
N HIS A 80 18.64 -3.70 -25.82
CA HIS A 80 19.60 -4.68 -25.28
C HIS A 80 21.05 -4.17 -25.36
N GLN A 81 21.43 -3.57 -26.49
CA GLN A 81 22.77 -2.99 -26.66
C GLN A 81 23.00 -1.82 -25.67
N LEU A 82 22.07 -0.88 -25.59
CA LEU A 82 22.19 0.32 -24.74
C LEU A 82 22.26 -0.02 -23.25
N LEU A 83 21.54 -1.06 -22.82
CA LEU A 83 21.62 -1.59 -21.45
C LEU A 83 22.99 -2.23 -21.18
N GLN A 84 23.54 -3.00 -22.13
CA GLN A 84 24.87 -3.59 -22.01
C GLN A 84 25.97 -2.53 -21.97
N GLU A 85 25.79 -1.43 -22.70
CA GLU A 85 26.70 -0.28 -22.71
C GLU A 85 26.56 0.63 -21.47
N GLY A 86 25.54 0.42 -20.62
CA GLY A 86 25.27 1.28 -19.46
C GLY A 86 24.82 2.70 -19.82
N ARG A 87 24.15 2.85 -20.96
CA ARG A 87 23.67 4.13 -21.50
C ARG A 87 22.16 4.32 -21.35
N LEU A 88 21.43 3.22 -21.26
CA LEU A 88 20.09 3.18 -20.71
C LEU A 88 20.18 2.49 -19.35
N GLU A 89 19.57 3.05 -18.31
CA GLU A 89 19.51 2.44 -16.98
C GLU A 89 18.06 2.39 -16.46
N PHE A 90 17.64 1.22 -15.97
CA PHE A 90 16.40 1.10 -15.22
C PHE A 90 16.64 1.42 -13.73
N VAL A 91 15.94 2.43 -13.22
CA VAL A 91 16.00 2.85 -11.81
C VAL A 91 14.65 2.63 -11.15
N ILE A 92 14.64 2.25 -9.86
CA ILE A 92 13.48 1.62 -9.19
C ILE A 92 13.10 0.31 -9.87
N GLY A 93 12.55 0.37 -11.09
CA GLY A 93 12.13 -0.78 -11.88
C GLY A 93 10.86 -1.46 -11.37
N GLY A 94 10.10 -0.81 -10.49
CA GLY A 94 8.75 -1.24 -10.14
C GLY A 94 7.76 -0.95 -11.27
N GLN A 95 6.59 -1.58 -11.23
CA GLN A 95 5.52 -1.26 -12.17
C GLN A 95 5.18 0.24 -12.13
N VAL A 96 5.24 0.83 -10.93
CA VAL A 96 4.99 2.25 -10.68
C VAL A 96 6.05 2.83 -9.72
N MET A 97 6.16 4.17 -9.69
CA MET A 97 6.71 4.87 -8.51
C MET A 97 5.58 4.99 -7.49
N HIS A 98 5.65 4.20 -6.41
CA HIS A 98 4.54 4.04 -5.48
C HIS A 98 4.49 5.17 -4.44
N ASP A 99 3.32 5.46 -3.89
CA ASP A 99 3.21 6.32 -2.71
C ASP A 99 3.84 5.66 -1.47
N GLU A 100 4.33 6.50 -0.56
CA GLU A 100 4.98 6.08 0.67
C GLU A 100 4.15 6.32 1.95
N ALA A 101 3.00 6.97 1.88
CA ALA A 101 2.21 7.27 3.08
C ALA A 101 1.05 6.29 3.32
N VAL A 102 0.25 6.01 2.29
CA VAL A 102 -1.01 5.25 2.37
C VAL A 102 -0.96 3.91 1.64
N THR A 103 0.23 3.39 1.37
CA THR A 103 0.46 2.03 0.84
C THR A 103 0.84 1.05 1.96
N LEU A 104 0.54 -0.25 1.78
CA LEU A 104 1.06 -1.32 2.64
C LEU A 104 2.27 -1.98 1.99
N ILE A 105 3.18 -2.52 2.80
CA ILE A 105 4.40 -3.16 2.26
C ILE A 105 4.11 -4.31 1.31
N ASP A 106 3.00 -5.02 1.48
CA ASP A 106 2.64 -6.16 0.63
C ASP A 106 2.41 -5.67 -0.80
N ASP A 107 1.72 -4.55 -0.96
CA ASP A 107 1.45 -3.91 -2.24
C ASP A 107 2.71 -3.23 -2.81
N GLN A 108 3.57 -2.63 -1.96
CA GLN A 108 4.86 -2.10 -2.38
C GLN A 108 5.78 -3.21 -2.94
N ILE A 109 5.83 -4.36 -2.27
CA ILE A 109 6.61 -5.53 -2.71
C ILE A 109 6.00 -6.11 -3.99
N LEU A 110 4.67 -6.19 -4.10
CA LEU A 110 4.00 -6.71 -5.30
C LEU A 110 4.36 -5.90 -6.54
N GLN A 111 4.20 -4.57 -6.50
CA GLN A 111 4.49 -3.74 -7.67
C GLN A 111 5.97 -3.78 -8.07
N LEU A 112 6.89 -3.86 -7.09
CA LEU A 112 8.32 -4.09 -7.35
C LEU A 112 8.56 -5.47 -7.96
N THR A 113 7.85 -6.49 -7.49
CA THR A 113 7.98 -7.88 -7.96
C THR A 113 7.52 -8.02 -9.41
N GLU A 114 6.41 -7.38 -9.79
CA GLU A 114 5.92 -7.39 -11.18
C GLU A 114 6.90 -6.66 -12.12
N GLY A 115 7.34 -5.46 -11.76
CA GLY A 115 8.30 -4.68 -12.55
C GLY A 115 9.67 -5.37 -12.67
N HIS A 116 10.25 -5.83 -11.56
CA HIS A 116 11.52 -6.57 -11.57
C HIS A 116 11.39 -7.91 -12.31
N GLY A 117 10.24 -8.59 -12.18
CA GLY A 117 9.97 -9.84 -12.88
C GLY A 117 10.03 -9.65 -14.39
N PHE A 118 9.38 -8.62 -14.91
CA PHE A 118 9.46 -8.22 -16.32
C PHE A 118 10.91 -7.89 -16.72
N LEU A 119 11.60 -7.02 -15.98
CA LEU A 119 12.97 -6.60 -16.31
C LEU A 119 13.96 -7.78 -16.32
N TYR A 120 13.81 -8.71 -15.37
CA TYR A 120 14.68 -9.87 -15.29
C TYR A 120 14.37 -10.90 -16.36
N GLU A 121 13.09 -11.16 -16.65
CA GLU A 121 12.69 -12.09 -17.71
C GLU A 121 13.14 -11.60 -19.09
N THR A 122 12.95 -10.31 -19.36
CA THR A 122 13.22 -9.71 -20.67
C THR A 122 14.70 -9.38 -20.87
N PHE A 123 15.37 -8.80 -19.86
CA PHE A 123 16.73 -8.26 -19.98
C PHE A 123 17.78 -8.95 -19.11
N GLY A 124 17.37 -9.77 -18.14
CA GLY A 124 18.28 -10.37 -17.17
C GLY A 124 18.89 -9.35 -16.23
N ILE A 125 18.24 -8.20 -16.03
CA ILE A 125 18.77 -7.08 -15.24
C ILE A 125 18.01 -6.93 -13.94
N ARG A 126 18.73 -6.50 -12.90
CA ARG A 126 18.19 -6.08 -11.62
C ARG A 126 18.50 -4.59 -11.41
N PRO A 127 17.50 -3.73 -11.17
CA PRO A 127 17.74 -2.34 -10.75
C PRO A 127 18.61 -2.28 -9.49
N GLN A 128 19.55 -1.33 -9.46
CA GLN A 128 20.51 -1.18 -8.36
C GLN A 128 20.35 0.13 -7.58
N PHE A 129 19.63 1.10 -8.13
CA PHE A 129 19.46 2.43 -7.55
C PHE A 129 18.00 2.87 -7.69
N SER A 130 17.51 3.62 -6.72
CA SER A 130 16.15 4.15 -6.76
C SER A 130 16.12 5.60 -7.24
N TRP A 131 14.95 6.05 -7.66
CA TRP A 131 14.65 7.42 -8.08
C TRP A 131 13.25 7.81 -7.57
N HIS A 132 13.08 7.93 -6.26
CA HIS A 132 11.75 8.06 -5.63
C HIS A 132 11.40 9.54 -5.38
N VAL A 133 11.24 10.28 -6.48
CA VAL A 133 11.26 11.74 -6.44
C VAL A 133 9.90 12.40 -6.20
N ASP A 134 8.80 11.76 -6.58
CA ASP A 134 7.48 12.38 -6.56
C ASP A 134 6.50 11.97 -5.43
N PRO A 135 6.74 10.92 -4.63
CA PRO A 135 5.89 10.65 -3.47
C PRO A 135 5.88 11.78 -2.45
N PHE A 136 4.71 12.07 -1.89
CA PHE A 136 4.45 13.26 -1.08
C PHE A 136 4.93 13.10 0.38
N GLY A 137 6.24 13.02 0.54
CA GLY A 137 6.91 12.61 1.77
C GLY A 137 7.53 11.22 1.62
N ALA A 138 8.55 10.93 2.42
CA ALA A 138 9.26 9.64 2.38
C ALA A 138 9.10 8.88 3.69
N SER A 139 8.77 7.59 3.61
CA SER A 139 8.59 6.70 4.75
C SER A 139 9.93 6.11 5.23
N ALA A 140 9.98 5.64 6.48
CA ALA A 140 11.14 4.86 6.95
C ALA A 140 11.15 3.41 6.42
N THR A 141 10.01 2.93 5.93
CA THR A 141 9.84 1.54 5.46
C THR A 141 10.40 1.33 4.06
N THR A 142 10.12 2.22 3.10
CA THR A 142 10.62 2.13 1.70
C THR A 142 12.13 1.90 1.59
N PRO A 143 13.01 2.70 2.26
CA PRO A 143 14.45 2.47 2.17
C PRO A 143 14.87 1.10 2.73
N THR A 144 14.14 0.57 3.73
CA THR A 144 14.37 -0.79 4.26
C THR A 144 14.01 -1.86 3.23
N LEU A 145 12.90 -1.70 2.50
CA LEU A 145 12.50 -2.63 1.44
C LEU A 145 13.44 -2.57 0.24
N PHE A 146 13.85 -1.38 -0.18
CA PHE A 146 14.88 -1.20 -1.21
C PHE A 146 16.19 -1.83 -0.75
N ALA A 147 16.51 -1.76 0.54
CA ALA A 147 17.71 -2.39 1.06
C ALA A 147 17.68 -3.92 0.86
N LEU A 148 16.56 -4.53 1.24
CA LEU A 148 16.27 -5.97 1.09
C LEU A 148 16.15 -6.42 -0.39
N ALA A 149 15.67 -5.55 -1.28
CA ALA A 149 15.67 -5.79 -2.72
C ALA A 149 17.08 -5.66 -3.35
N GLY A 150 18.06 -5.14 -2.60
CA GLY A 150 19.48 -5.09 -2.95
C GLY A 150 19.95 -3.78 -3.56
N PHE A 151 19.26 -2.66 -3.31
CA PHE A 151 19.62 -1.35 -3.86
C PHE A 151 20.86 -0.76 -3.16
N ASN A 152 21.82 -0.25 -3.91
CA ASN A 152 23.06 0.30 -3.34
C ASN A 152 22.90 1.71 -2.75
N ALA A 153 21.97 2.50 -3.31
CA ALA A 153 21.64 3.83 -2.83
C ALA A 153 20.20 4.21 -3.19
N HIS A 154 19.67 5.16 -2.42
CA HIS A 154 18.32 5.68 -2.48
C HIS A 154 18.33 7.18 -2.81
N LEU A 155 17.30 7.65 -3.51
CA LEU A 155 17.13 9.06 -3.86
C LEU A 155 15.66 9.45 -3.63
N ILE A 156 15.45 10.54 -2.89
CA ILE A 156 14.15 11.14 -2.59
C ILE A 156 14.18 12.65 -2.86
N SER A 157 13.02 13.30 -2.92
CA SER A 157 12.96 14.76 -3.09
C SER A 157 12.06 15.46 -2.07
N ARG A 158 10.81 15.04 -1.94
CA ARG A 158 9.78 15.77 -1.18
C ARG A 158 9.88 15.52 0.32
N ILE A 159 10.39 16.52 1.06
CA ILE A 159 10.46 16.54 2.54
C ILE A 159 9.99 17.91 3.05
N ASP A 160 9.61 17.99 4.33
CA ASP A 160 9.14 19.23 4.96
C ASP A 160 10.08 20.43 4.75
N TYR A 161 9.49 21.60 4.53
CA TYR A 161 10.24 22.78 4.12
C TYR A 161 11.23 23.31 5.17
N ASP A 162 10.86 23.31 6.45
CA ASP A 162 11.75 23.73 7.54
C ASP A 162 12.94 22.77 7.61
N LEU A 163 12.65 21.47 7.53
CA LEU A 163 13.68 20.42 7.55
C LEU A 163 14.61 20.51 6.34
N LYS A 164 14.09 20.74 5.13
CA LYS A 164 14.93 20.89 3.93
C LYS A 164 15.86 22.09 4.04
N TYR A 165 15.35 23.24 4.50
CA TYR A 165 16.16 24.44 4.73
C TYR A 165 17.31 24.16 5.71
N ASP A 166 17.02 23.51 6.84
CA ASP A 166 18.03 23.15 7.82
C ASP A 166 19.05 22.15 7.24
N MET A 167 18.61 21.16 6.46
CA MET A 167 19.51 20.18 5.84
C MET A 167 20.39 20.82 4.76
N GLN A 168 19.87 21.74 3.95
CA GLN A 168 20.65 22.52 2.97
C GLN A 168 21.73 23.36 3.67
N LYS A 169 21.33 24.15 4.68
CA LYS A 169 22.23 25.03 5.43
C LYS A 169 23.38 24.26 6.08
N ASN A 170 23.10 23.05 6.57
CA ASN A 170 24.06 22.22 7.27
C ASN A 170 24.71 21.14 6.38
N LYS A 171 24.44 21.13 5.07
CA LYS A 171 24.93 20.12 4.10
C LYS A 171 24.62 18.67 4.51
N LYS A 172 23.40 18.43 5.02
CA LYS A 172 22.91 17.14 5.53
C LYS A 172 21.94 16.43 4.59
N LEU A 173 21.84 16.86 3.33
CA LEU A 173 20.99 16.21 2.31
C LEU A 173 21.49 14.83 1.86
N GLN A 174 22.69 14.42 2.29
CA GLN A 174 23.29 13.13 2.00
C GLN A 174 23.64 12.44 3.33
N PHE A 175 23.13 11.23 3.53
CA PHE A 175 23.30 10.47 4.78
C PHE A 175 23.11 8.97 4.53
N VAL A 176 23.50 8.15 5.51
CA VAL A 176 23.14 6.73 5.53
C VAL A 176 21.89 6.55 6.37
N TRP A 177 20.82 6.06 5.76
CA TRP A 177 19.53 5.94 6.41
C TRP A 177 19.37 4.56 7.04
N GLN A 178 19.21 4.55 8.36
CA GLN A 178 18.84 3.36 9.12
C GLN A 178 17.31 3.34 9.31
N GLY A 179 16.58 2.96 8.26
CA GLY A 179 15.11 2.98 8.24
C GLY A 179 14.41 1.96 9.16
N SER A 180 15.15 1.06 9.82
CA SER A 180 14.60 0.04 10.72
C SER A 180 15.42 -0.07 12.01
N PRO A 181 14.80 0.10 13.19
CA PRO A 181 15.46 -0.20 14.46
C PRO A 181 15.87 -1.67 14.56
N SER A 182 15.06 -2.59 14.00
CA SER A 182 15.26 -4.04 14.12
C SER A 182 16.42 -4.57 13.29
N PHE A 183 16.69 -3.99 12.12
CA PHE A 183 17.83 -4.39 11.29
C PHE A 183 19.11 -3.62 11.59
N SER A 184 18.97 -2.38 12.09
CA SER A 184 20.09 -1.47 12.33
C SER A 184 21.04 -1.42 11.13
N GLU A 185 22.34 -1.56 11.35
CA GLU A 185 23.39 -1.51 10.33
C GLU A 185 23.22 -2.54 9.19
N LYS A 186 22.44 -3.63 9.38
CA LYS A 186 22.30 -4.71 8.37
C LYS A 186 21.56 -4.29 7.10
N GLN A 187 20.67 -3.32 7.18
CA GLN A 187 19.79 -2.89 6.08
C GLN A 187 19.82 -1.37 5.88
N GLU A 188 20.90 -0.71 6.28
CA GLU A 188 21.09 0.72 6.02
C GLU A 188 21.33 0.99 4.53
N ILE A 189 20.90 2.17 4.06
CA ILE A 189 21.06 2.57 2.66
C ILE A 189 21.44 4.05 2.56
N PHE A 190 22.46 4.37 1.76
CA PHE A 190 22.78 5.76 1.48
C PHE A 190 21.61 6.44 0.77
N THR A 191 21.24 7.62 1.23
CA THR A 191 20.11 8.38 0.71
C THR A 191 20.56 9.77 0.32
N HIS A 192 20.23 10.15 -0.91
CA HIS A 192 20.35 11.51 -1.42
C HIS A 192 18.96 12.16 -1.40
N VAL A 193 18.82 13.27 -0.69
CA VAL A 193 17.65 14.15 -0.79
C VAL A 193 17.96 15.21 -1.83
N MET A 194 17.14 15.31 -2.88
CA MET A 194 17.29 16.37 -3.87
C MET A 194 17.21 17.73 -3.18
N ASP A 195 18.08 18.63 -3.62
CA ASP A 195 18.23 19.96 -3.04
C ASP A 195 16.99 20.84 -3.19
N GLN A 196 16.27 20.76 -4.30
CA GLN A 196 15.02 21.50 -4.51
C GLN A 196 13.80 20.63 -4.16
N TYR A 197 12.61 21.24 -4.02
CA TYR A 197 11.33 20.49 -3.88
C TYR A 197 10.84 19.91 -5.21
N SER A 198 11.67 19.95 -6.25
CA SER A 198 11.37 19.51 -7.60
C SER A 198 12.50 18.60 -8.11
N TYR A 199 12.12 17.65 -8.95
CA TYR A 199 13.01 16.80 -9.75
C TYR A 199 13.16 17.31 -11.18
N CYS A 200 12.59 18.48 -11.47
CA CYS A 200 12.64 19.10 -12.77
C CYS A 200 13.90 19.94 -12.92
N THR A 201 14.40 20.02 -14.16
CA THR A 201 15.36 21.02 -14.58
C THR A 201 14.83 22.44 -14.29
N PRO A 202 15.70 23.43 -14.01
CA PRO A 202 15.27 24.82 -13.97
C PRO A 202 14.48 25.22 -15.22
N SER A 203 13.26 25.71 -15.02
CA SER A 203 12.34 26.08 -16.09
C SER A 203 12.41 27.56 -16.47
N GLN A 204 13.10 28.40 -15.70
CA GLN A 204 13.23 29.83 -15.96
C GLN A 204 14.59 30.13 -16.59
N LEU A 205 14.60 30.99 -17.62
CA LEU A 205 15.82 31.52 -18.23
C LEU A 205 15.86 33.04 -18.05
N PRO A 206 16.97 33.62 -17.56
CA PRO A 206 17.08 35.08 -17.39
C PRO A 206 16.91 35.87 -18.71
N PHE A 207 17.10 35.22 -19.85
CA PHE A 207 17.10 35.83 -21.18
C PHE A 207 15.94 35.38 -22.07
N SER A 208 14.96 34.61 -21.55
CA SER A 208 13.83 34.12 -22.35
C SER A 208 12.58 33.91 -21.49
N ASN A 209 11.41 34.24 -22.05
CA ASN A 209 10.10 33.97 -21.44
C ASN A 209 9.57 32.55 -21.74
N ARG A 210 10.36 31.70 -22.39
CA ARG A 210 10.03 30.29 -22.65
C ARG A 210 10.56 29.41 -21.52
N SER A 211 9.98 28.22 -21.37
CA SER A 211 10.51 27.17 -20.51
C SER A 211 11.99 26.89 -20.77
N GLY A 212 12.71 26.54 -19.71
CA GLY A 212 14.17 26.45 -19.64
C GLY A 212 14.84 25.45 -20.58
N PHE A 213 15.36 24.35 -20.05
CA PHE A 213 16.10 23.35 -20.83
C PHE A 213 15.15 22.29 -21.41
N TYR A 214 14.07 22.73 -22.06
CA TYR A 214 12.93 21.92 -22.53
C TYR A 214 12.60 22.18 -24.00
N TRP A 215 13.51 21.80 -24.90
CA TRP A 215 13.39 22.15 -26.33
C TRP A 215 12.27 21.41 -27.08
N ASN A 216 11.70 20.35 -26.51
CA ASN A 216 10.51 19.70 -27.08
C ASN A 216 9.18 20.34 -26.64
N GLY A 217 9.17 21.25 -25.67
CA GLY A 217 7.96 21.92 -25.19
C GLY A 217 7.09 21.04 -24.28
N ILE A 218 5.77 21.31 -24.29
CA ILE A 218 4.79 20.65 -23.43
C ILE A 218 3.92 19.69 -24.25
N ALA A 219 3.81 18.44 -23.82
CA ALA A 219 2.95 17.44 -24.46
C ALA A 219 1.48 17.91 -24.51
N VAL A 220 0.82 17.74 -25.65
CA VAL A 220 -0.57 18.15 -25.89
C VAL A 220 -1.47 16.91 -25.90
N PHE A 221 -2.66 17.03 -25.32
CA PHE A 221 -3.68 15.99 -25.25
C PHE A 221 -4.98 16.46 -25.94
N PRO A 222 -5.78 15.55 -26.52
CA PRO A 222 -5.53 14.11 -26.62
C PRO A 222 -4.47 13.76 -27.66
N ASP A 223 -4.33 14.56 -28.71
CA ASP A 223 -3.46 14.27 -29.84
C ASP A 223 -2.23 15.20 -29.90
N PRO A 224 -1.05 14.68 -30.27
CA PRO A 224 0.08 15.49 -30.69
C PRO A 224 -0.26 16.51 -31.79
N PRO A 225 0.36 17.71 -31.81
CA PRO A 225 0.20 18.68 -32.90
C PRO A 225 0.66 18.10 -34.23
N LYS A 226 -0.14 18.29 -35.29
CA LYS A 226 0.14 17.75 -36.64
C LYS A 226 1.37 18.36 -37.31
N ASP A 227 1.71 19.60 -36.96
CA ASP A 227 2.88 20.32 -37.44
C ASP A 227 4.15 20.03 -36.61
N GLY A 228 4.02 19.28 -35.51
CA GLY A 228 5.12 19.00 -34.59
C GLY A 228 5.56 20.21 -33.75
N VAL A 229 4.79 21.31 -33.75
CA VAL A 229 5.10 22.52 -32.97
C VAL A 229 4.35 22.48 -31.65
N TYR A 230 5.07 22.26 -30.56
CA TYR A 230 4.50 22.15 -29.23
C TYR A 230 4.47 23.50 -28.50
N PRO A 231 3.52 23.72 -27.58
CA PRO A 231 3.51 24.90 -26.74
C PRO A 231 4.78 25.01 -25.89
N ASN A 232 5.23 26.25 -25.71
CA ASN A 232 6.30 26.60 -24.77
C ASN A 232 7.64 25.87 -25.00
N MET A 233 7.98 25.56 -26.25
CA MET A 233 9.32 25.11 -26.62
C MET A 233 10.36 26.17 -26.27
N SER A 234 11.47 25.73 -25.67
CA SER A 234 12.66 26.56 -25.43
C SER A 234 13.26 27.07 -26.73
N ILE A 235 13.91 28.23 -26.67
CA ILE A 235 14.63 28.74 -27.85
C ILE A 235 15.82 27.81 -28.17
N PRO A 236 16.06 27.47 -29.45
CA PRO A 236 17.21 26.64 -29.81
C PRO A 236 18.54 27.27 -29.36
N VAL A 237 19.49 26.42 -28.98
CA VAL A 237 20.87 26.79 -28.66
C VAL A 237 21.59 27.14 -29.96
N THR A 238 22.14 28.35 -30.01
CA THR A 238 22.85 28.92 -31.15
C THR A 238 24.07 29.70 -30.64
N ASP A 239 25.00 30.06 -31.53
CA ASP A 239 26.17 30.87 -31.16
C ASP A 239 25.79 32.19 -30.45
N ALA A 240 24.61 32.74 -30.75
CA ALA A 240 24.13 33.99 -30.16
C ALA A 240 23.68 33.86 -28.69
N ASN A 241 23.27 32.66 -28.23
CA ASN A 241 22.70 32.47 -26.90
C ASN A 241 23.36 31.34 -26.08
N ILE A 242 24.30 30.59 -26.66
CA ILE A 242 24.95 29.45 -26.00
C ILE A 242 25.67 29.84 -24.70
N HIS A 243 26.34 31.01 -24.69
CA HIS A 243 27.00 31.51 -23.49
C HIS A 243 25.98 31.81 -22.37
N LEU A 244 24.81 32.37 -22.70
CA LEU A 244 23.76 32.67 -21.73
C LEU A 244 23.14 31.39 -21.15
N TYR A 245 22.92 30.37 -22.00
CA TYR A 245 22.52 29.03 -21.54
C TYR A 245 23.56 28.41 -20.62
N ALA A 246 24.84 28.47 -21.00
CA ALA A 246 25.95 27.93 -20.22
C ALA A 246 26.05 28.60 -18.85
N GLN A 247 26.01 29.94 -18.82
CA GLN A 247 26.01 30.71 -17.59
C GLN A 247 24.85 30.31 -16.67
N THR A 248 23.63 30.22 -17.21
CA THR A 248 22.43 29.85 -16.43
C THR A 248 22.55 28.44 -15.83
N MET A 249 23.04 27.47 -16.61
CA MET A 249 23.24 26.10 -16.13
C MET A 249 24.34 26.04 -15.06
N VAL A 250 25.47 26.71 -15.29
CA VAL A 250 26.63 26.74 -14.39
C VAL A 250 26.29 27.43 -13.07
N GLU A 251 25.54 28.53 -13.09
CA GLU A 251 25.07 29.21 -11.89
C GLU A 251 24.17 28.29 -11.05
N ASN A 252 23.23 27.58 -11.68
CA ASN A 252 22.40 26.61 -10.97
C ASN A 252 23.20 25.41 -10.43
N ILE A 253 24.21 24.92 -11.17
CA ILE A 253 25.11 23.88 -10.67
C ILE A 253 25.87 24.35 -9.42
N LYS A 254 26.40 25.58 -9.45
CA LYS A 254 27.14 26.16 -8.31
C LYS A 254 26.23 26.39 -7.09
N GLU A 255 25.01 26.84 -7.32
CA GLU A 255 23.99 26.97 -6.28
C GLU A 255 23.71 25.60 -5.63
N ARG A 256 23.42 24.57 -6.44
CA ARG A 256 23.19 23.21 -5.97
C ARG A 256 24.38 22.66 -5.19
N ALA A 257 25.60 22.83 -5.71
CA ALA A 257 26.82 22.36 -5.09
C ALA A 257 27.03 22.91 -3.67
N ALA A 258 26.55 24.13 -3.39
CA ALA A 258 26.73 24.77 -2.09
C ALA A 258 26.03 23.99 -0.96
N TRP A 259 24.96 23.25 -1.24
CA TRP A 259 24.16 22.48 -0.28
C TRP A 259 24.65 21.04 -0.06
N PHE A 260 25.64 20.58 -0.83
CA PHE A 260 26.19 19.23 -0.70
C PHE A 260 27.62 19.24 -0.14
N GLN A 261 28.07 18.07 0.31
CA GLN A 261 29.42 17.87 0.86
C GLN A 261 30.45 17.57 -0.24
N THR A 262 30.00 16.99 -1.36
CA THR A 262 30.85 16.58 -2.49
C THR A 262 30.92 17.63 -3.58
N SER A 263 32.01 17.64 -4.37
CA SER A 263 32.09 18.42 -5.61
C SER A 263 31.41 17.73 -6.81
N ASP A 264 30.85 16.53 -6.60
CA ASP A 264 30.01 15.82 -7.56
C ASP A 264 28.55 16.23 -7.35
N VAL A 265 27.94 16.83 -8.37
CA VAL A 265 26.59 17.40 -8.34
C VAL A 265 25.68 16.59 -9.25
N LEU A 266 24.56 16.08 -8.71
CA LEU A 266 23.49 15.53 -9.53
C LEU A 266 22.67 16.68 -10.11
N TRP A 267 22.56 16.74 -11.43
CA TRP A 267 21.77 17.74 -12.14
C TRP A 267 20.69 17.01 -12.95
N PRO A 268 19.43 16.99 -12.48
CA PRO A 268 18.36 16.30 -13.19
C PRO A 268 18.00 17.07 -14.45
N TRP A 269 18.07 16.40 -15.60
CA TRP A 269 17.61 16.95 -16.87
C TRP A 269 16.33 16.23 -17.29
N GLY A 270 15.19 16.80 -16.92
CA GLY A 270 13.88 16.20 -17.13
C GLY A 270 12.79 16.95 -16.38
N CYS A 271 11.56 16.48 -16.51
CA CYS A 271 10.36 16.86 -15.74
C CYS A 271 9.22 15.93 -16.19
N ASP A 272 8.01 16.23 -15.76
CA ASP A 272 6.80 15.58 -16.23
C ASP A 272 6.71 15.63 -17.76
N LYS A 273 6.51 14.45 -18.37
CA LYS A 273 6.17 14.30 -19.79
C LYS A 273 7.21 14.92 -20.73
N GLN A 274 8.48 14.94 -20.34
CA GLN A 274 9.59 15.43 -21.16
C GLN A 274 10.15 14.31 -22.06
N PHE A 275 11.07 14.65 -22.96
CA PHE A 275 11.74 13.71 -23.87
C PHE A 275 10.86 12.98 -24.91
N PHE A 276 9.58 13.37 -25.10
CA PHE A 276 8.76 12.80 -26.19
C PHE A 276 9.31 13.12 -27.59
N ASN A 277 10.18 14.12 -27.69
CA ASN A 277 11.05 14.33 -28.84
C ASN A 277 12.49 14.47 -28.31
N ALA A 278 13.16 13.33 -28.12
CA ALA A 278 14.53 13.31 -27.63
C ALA A 278 15.53 13.96 -28.62
N SER A 279 15.21 14.00 -29.91
CA SER A 279 16.13 14.52 -30.94
C SER A 279 16.40 16.02 -30.77
N VAL A 280 15.34 16.81 -30.58
CA VAL A 280 15.49 18.24 -30.31
C VAL A 280 16.13 18.49 -28.93
N GLN A 281 15.87 17.62 -27.95
CA GLN A 281 16.48 17.73 -26.62
C GLN A 281 18.00 17.53 -26.69
N TYR A 282 18.46 16.40 -27.21
CA TYR A 282 19.89 16.08 -27.27
C TYR A 282 20.68 16.97 -28.22
N SER A 283 20.12 17.34 -29.38
CA SER A 283 20.83 18.23 -30.33
C SER A 283 21.19 19.59 -29.72
N ASN A 284 20.36 20.13 -28.83
CA ASN A 284 20.64 21.37 -28.12
C ASN A 284 21.57 21.16 -26.91
N MET A 285 21.34 20.10 -26.13
CA MET A 285 22.15 19.82 -24.95
C MET A 285 23.59 19.42 -25.32
N ASP A 286 23.80 18.70 -26.43
CA ASP A 286 25.15 18.35 -26.92
C ASP A 286 26.01 19.61 -27.15
N LEU A 287 25.45 20.62 -27.83
CA LEU A 287 26.15 21.91 -28.04
C LEU A 287 26.51 22.58 -26.72
N LEU A 288 25.57 22.59 -25.79
CA LEU A 288 25.73 23.23 -24.49
C LEU A 288 26.80 22.57 -23.63
N LEU A 289 26.77 21.24 -23.51
CA LEU A 289 27.76 20.51 -22.70
C LEU A 289 29.16 20.65 -23.30
N ASP A 290 29.29 20.57 -24.63
CA ASP A 290 30.56 20.78 -25.32
C ASP A 290 31.11 22.20 -25.08
N TYR A 291 30.24 23.21 -25.11
CA TYR A 291 30.62 24.60 -24.85
C TYR A 291 31.10 24.80 -23.40
N ILE A 292 30.36 24.29 -22.41
CA ILE A 292 30.75 24.38 -21.00
C ILE A 292 32.09 23.69 -20.77
N ASN A 293 32.29 22.47 -21.30
CA ASN A 293 33.53 21.73 -21.10
C ASN A 293 34.74 22.39 -21.79
N LYS A 294 34.56 23.02 -22.96
CA LYS A 294 35.61 23.81 -23.63
C LYS A 294 36.01 25.07 -22.86
N HIS A 295 35.09 25.61 -22.04
CA HIS A 295 35.30 26.78 -21.20
C HIS A 295 35.29 26.40 -19.70
N SER A 296 35.67 25.17 -19.38
CA SER A 296 35.63 24.63 -18.01
C SER A 296 36.53 25.41 -17.05
N GLU A 297 37.67 25.91 -17.52
CA GLU A 297 38.56 26.79 -16.73
C GLU A 297 37.89 28.13 -16.37
N GLU A 298 37.08 28.68 -17.26
CA GLU A 298 36.31 29.92 -17.03
C GLU A 298 35.13 29.66 -16.08
N PHE A 299 34.36 28.60 -16.34
CA PHE A 299 33.17 28.30 -15.57
C PHE A 299 33.48 27.63 -14.22
N GLY A 300 34.63 26.97 -14.07
CA GLY A 300 35.00 26.16 -12.90
C GLY A 300 34.16 24.89 -12.74
N VAL A 301 33.55 24.41 -13.82
CA VAL A 301 32.62 23.27 -13.85
C VAL A 301 32.89 22.41 -15.08
N THR A 302 32.91 21.09 -14.90
CA THR A 302 32.78 20.11 -15.98
C THR A 302 31.41 19.43 -15.91
N VAL A 303 30.87 19.13 -17.08
CA VAL A 303 29.55 18.53 -17.25
C VAL A 303 29.64 17.27 -18.08
N GLN A 304 28.86 16.24 -17.73
CA GLN A 304 28.77 15.02 -18.53
C GLN A 304 27.36 14.44 -18.45
N TYR A 305 26.91 13.81 -19.53
CA TYR A 305 25.75 12.93 -19.45
C TYR A 305 26.04 11.78 -18.49
N ALA A 306 25.05 11.46 -17.67
CA ALA A 306 25.18 10.47 -16.62
C ALA A 306 23.87 9.70 -16.45
N THR A 307 23.98 8.47 -15.98
CA THR A 307 22.88 7.82 -15.30
C THR A 307 22.99 8.02 -13.78
N VAL A 308 22.01 7.53 -13.02
CA VAL A 308 22.03 7.57 -11.55
C VAL A 308 23.16 6.71 -10.99
N SER A 309 23.45 5.57 -11.63
CA SER A 309 24.60 4.73 -11.31
C SER A 309 25.92 5.51 -11.40
N ASP A 310 26.15 6.27 -12.48
CA ASP A 310 27.38 7.05 -12.66
C ASP A 310 27.60 8.05 -11.50
N TYR A 311 26.53 8.76 -11.10
CA TYR A 311 26.57 9.70 -10.00
C TYR A 311 26.90 9.01 -8.67
N PHE A 312 26.17 7.94 -8.31
CA PHE A 312 26.41 7.26 -7.05
C PHE A 312 27.78 6.56 -7.01
N HIS A 313 28.28 6.05 -8.14
CA HIS A 313 29.64 5.56 -8.23
C HIS A 313 30.68 6.64 -7.94
N ALA A 314 30.49 7.85 -8.46
CA ALA A 314 31.38 8.97 -8.17
C ALA A 314 31.35 9.33 -6.68
N VAL A 315 30.17 9.49 -6.09
CA VAL A 315 30.00 9.80 -4.66
C VAL A 315 30.60 8.71 -3.76
N TYR A 316 30.35 7.43 -4.09
CA TYR A 316 30.89 6.29 -3.36
C TYR A 316 32.42 6.26 -3.41
N SER A 317 33.01 6.55 -4.58
CA SER A 317 34.46 6.55 -4.79
C SER A 317 35.19 7.66 -4.02
N ARG A 318 34.50 8.74 -3.62
CA ARG A 318 35.08 9.78 -2.75
C ARG A 318 35.38 9.28 -1.34
N ASN A 319 34.79 8.15 -0.91
CA ASN A 319 35.02 7.51 0.40
C ASN A 319 34.81 8.47 1.60
N PHE A 320 33.79 9.33 1.51
CA PHE A 320 33.36 10.22 2.59
C PHE A 320 32.80 9.41 3.76
N THR A 321 32.88 9.99 4.97
CA THR A 321 32.24 9.45 6.16
C THR A 321 30.91 10.16 6.36
N TRP A 322 29.82 9.40 6.32
CA TRP A 322 28.47 9.93 6.38
C TRP A 322 27.86 9.83 7.78
N GLU A 323 26.97 10.77 8.10
CA GLU A 323 26.11 10.66 9.28
C GLU A 323 25.06 9.55 9.07
N ILE A 324 24.71 8.88 10.17
CA ILE A 324 23.59 7.94 10.20
C ILE A 324 22.33 8.73 10.57
N ARG A 325 21.29 8.61 9.77
CA ARG A 325 19.95 9.11 10.11
C ARG A 325 19.17 8.00 10.81
N ASP A 326 18.60 8.35 11.96
CA ASP A 326 17.72 7.50 12.74
C ASP A 326 16.47 7.02 11.94
N PRO A 327 15.73 6.01 12.42
CA PRO A 327 14.56 5.42 11.74
C PRO A 327 13.33 6.34 11.59
N GLN A 328 13.52 7.66 11.69
CA GLN A 328 12.48 8.65 11.48
C GLN A 328 12.24 8.84 9.98
N ASP A 329 10.96 8.91 9.62
CA ASP A 329 10.52 9.25 8.28
C ASP A 329 10.59 10.76 8.00
N PHE A 330 10.09 11.16 6.84
CA PHE A 330 9.97 12.55 6.39
C PHE A 330 8.50 12.95 6.25
N LEU A 331 7.66 12.49 7.18
CA LEU A 331 6.22 12.80 7.22
C LEU A 331 5.87 13.66 8.45
N PRO A 332 4.86 14.55 8.35
CA PRO A 332 4.16 14.91 7.11
C PRO A 332 5.02 15.77 6.19
N TYR A 333 4.70 15.75 4.89
CA TYR A 333 5.31 16.63 3.91
C TYR A 333 4.59 18.00 3.89
N SER A 334 5.37 19.08 3.82
CA SER A 334 4.85 20.43 3.60
C SER A 334 5.79 21.18 2.66
N THR A 335 5.24 21.79 1.61
CA THR A 335 5.99 22.64 0.66
C THR A 335 6.27 24.02 1.24
N GLU A 336 5.33 24.55 2.02
CA GLU A 336 5.33 25.92 2.55
C GLU A 336 4.51 25.99 3.86
N PRO A 337 4.57 27.11 4.63
CA PRO A 337 3.94 27.22 5.96
C PRO A 337 2.45 26.86 6.06
N PHE A 338 1.67 27.03 4.98
CA PHE A 338 0.24 26.72 4.94
C PHE A 338 -0.14 25.57 3.99
N GLN A 339 0.85 24.86 3.45
CA GLN A 339 0.64 23.79 2.47
C GLN A 339 1.13 22.45 3.04
N ALA A 340 0.38 21.92 4.01
CA ALA A 340 0.62 20.59 4.56
C ALA A 340 -0.11 19.55 3.72
N TRP A 341 0.63 18.61 3.13
CA TRP A 341 0.13 17.56 2.26
C TRP A 341 -0.35 16.38 3.10
N THR A 342 -1.37 16.62 3.92
CA THR A 342 -1.92 15.61 4.84
C THR A 342 -3.37 15.26 4.55
N GLY A 343 -3.98 15.93 3.57
CA GLY A 343 -5.34 15.64 3.11
C GLY A 343 -5.45 14.34 2.32
N PHE A 344 -4.44 14.04 1.50
CA PHE A 344 -4.42 12.82 0.67
C PHE A 344 -4.37 11.52 1.49
N TYR A 345 -4.03 11.60 2.78
CA TYR A 345 -4.15 10.48 3.70
C TYR A 345 -5.57 9.90 3.76
N THR A 346 -6.59 10.72 3.46
CA THR A 346 -8.02 10.31 3.44
C THR A 346 -8.73 10.55 2.10
N SER A 347 -8.17 11.34 1.17
CA SER A 347 -8.80 11.59 -0.15
C SER A 347 -9.21 10.29 -0.85
N ARG A 348 -10.41 10.27 -1.46
CA ARG A 348 -11.00 9.09 -2.14
C ARG A 348 -11.03 7.82 -1.28
N SER A 349 -11.58 7.93 -0.07
CA SER A 349 -11.72 6.82 0.89
C SER A 349 -12.33 5.54 0.29
N THR A 350 -13.26 5.65 -0.67
CA THR A 350 -13.82 4.48 -1.40
C THR A 350 -12.78 3.74 -2.24
N LEU A 351 -11.93 4.45 -2.99
CA LEU A 351 -10.86 3.85 -3.79
C LEU A 351 -9.85 3.12 -2.89
N LYS A 352 -9.41 3.77 -1.80
CA LYS A 352 -8.51 3.16 -0.79
C LYS A 352 -9.09 1.86 -0.23
N GLY A 353 -10.38 1.84 0.09
CA GLY A 353 -11.07 0.64 0.58
C GLY A 353 -11.17 -0.49 -0.46
N ILE A 354 -11.40 -0.16 -1.73
CA ILE A 354 -11.47 -1.15 -2.81
C ILE A 354 -10.09 -1.70 -3.15
N ALA A 355 -9.05 -0.87 -3.18
CA ALA A 355 -7.67 -1.30 -3.39
C ALA A 355 -7.23 -2.32 -2.33
N ARG A 356 -7.55 -2.10 -1.04
CA ARG A 356 -7.28 -3.07 0.03
C ARG A 356 -8.04 -4.39 -0.12
N LYS A 357 -9.33 -4.33 -0.48
CA LYS A 357 -10.13 -5.53 -0.77
C LYS A 357 -9.60 -6.31 -1.97
N ALA A 358 -9.11 -5.62 -3.00
CA ALA A 358 -8.49 -6.21 -4.17
C ALA A 358 -7.18 -6.92 -3.82
N SER A 359 -6.30 -6.28 -3.05
CA SER A 359 -5.06 -6.88 -2.54
C SER A 359 -5.34 -8.12 -1.68
N SER A 360 -6.26 -8.05 -0.73
CA SER A 360 -6.64 -9.21 0.10
C SER A 360 -7.22 -10.36 -0.73
N LEU A 361 -8.04 -10.06 -1.75
CA LEU A 361 -8.60 -11.10 -2.62
C LEU A 361 -7.52 -11.74 -3.49
N LEU A 362 -6.54 -10.95 -3.95
CA LEU A 362 -5.39 -11.46 -4.69
C LEU A 362 -4.60 -12.44 -3.81
N TYR A 363 -4.24 -12.04 -2.57
CA TYR A 363 -3.57 -12.91 -1.60
C TYR A 363 -4.29 -14.25 -1.40
N ALA A 364 -5.62 -14.20 -1.24
CA ALA A 364 -6.44 -15.41 -1.12
C ALA A 364 -6.48 -16.24 -2.41
N GLY A 365 -6.65 -15.60 -3.56
CA GLY A 365 -6.71 -16.27 -4.87
C GLY A 365 -5.40 -16.94 -5.25
N GLU A 366 -4.26 -16.30 -4.98
CA GLU A 366 -2.94 -16.85 -5.25
C GLU A 366 -2.63 -18.09 -4.41
N SER A 367 -2.87 -18.00 -3.11
CA SER A 367 -2.67 -19.12 -2.20
C SER A 367 -3.61 -20.27 -2.56
N PHE A 368 -4.88 -19.99 -2.82
CA PHE A 368 -5.87 -21.02 -3.19
C PHE A 368 -5.53 -21.72 -4.51
N PHE A 369 -5.15 -20.97 -5.55
CA PHE A 369 -4.70 -21.53 -6.82
C PHE A 369 -3.41 -22.35 -6.69
N THR A 370 -2.44 -21.85 -5.92
CA THR A 370 -1.17 -22.55 -5.69
C THR A 370 -1.43 -23.90 -5.03
N GLN A 371 -2.24 -23.93 -3.98
CA GLN A 371 -2.62 -25.18 -3.32
C GLN A 371 -3.31 -26.15 -4.28
N TYR A 372 -4.24 -25.66 -5.09
CA TYR A 372 -4.96 -26.48 -6.05
C TYR A 372 -4.02 -27.11 -7.08
N VAL A 373 -3.08 -26.34 -7.65
CA VAL A 373 -2.10 -26.85 -8.62
C VAL A 373 -1.20 -27.92 -8.02
N GLN A 374 -0.78 -27.77 -6.75
CA GLN A 374 0.07 -28.76 -6.08
C GLN A 374 -0.69 -30.04 -5.71
N LYS A 375 -1.97 -29.93 -5.29
CA LYS A 375 -2.80 -31.08 -4.88
C LYS A 375 -3.46 -31.81 -6.05
N HIS A 376 -3.67 -31.13 -7.19
CA HIS A 376 -4.37 -31.67 -8.36
C HIS A 376 -3.55 -31.44 -9.65
N PRO A 377 -2.43 -32.17 -9.83
CA PRO A 377 -1.54 -31.95 -10.98
C PRO A 377 -2.25 -32.20 -12.33
N THR A 378 -3.23 -33.11 -12.37
CA THR A 378 -4.06 -33.49 -13.53
C THR A 378 -5.38 -32.71 -13.67
N THR A 379 -5.43 -31.49 -13.12
CA THR A 379 -6.56 -30.56 -13.21
C THR A 379 -7.13 -30.36 -14.63
N SER A 380 -8.45 -30.17 -14.73
CA SER A 380 -9.13 -29.78 -15.98
C SER A 380 -9.07 -28.26 -16.26
N ILE A 381 -8.69 -27.46 -15.26
CA ILE A 381 -8.54 -26.01 -15.38
C ILE A 381 -7.26 -25.70 -16.15
N CYS A 382 -7.39 -24.83 -17.16
CA CYS A 382 -6.24 -24.30 -17.88
C CYS A 382 -5.37 -23.44 -16.95
N LYS A 383 -4.23 -23.97 -16.52
CA LYS A 383 -3.30 -23.29 -15.60
C LYS A 383 -2.79 -21.96 -16.18
N CYS A 384 -2.59 -21.88 -17.49
CA CYS A 384 -2.17 -20.63 -18.16
C CYS A 384 -3.26 -19.55 -18.11
N GLU A 385 -4.52 -19.93 -18.28
CA GLU A 385 -5.65 -18.99 -18.18
C GLU A 385 -5.87 -18.51 -16.74
N ALA A 386 -5.73 -19.42 -15.77
CA ALA A 386 -5.75 -19.08 -14.36
C ALA A 386 -4.66 -18.06 -13.99
N LEU A 387 -3.44 -18.23 -14.50
CA LEU A 387 -2.36 -17.26 -14.29
C LEU A 387 -2.68 -15.89 -14.89
N LYS A 388 -3.31 -15.82 -16.07
CA LYS A 388 -3.76 -14.54 -16.65
C LYS A 388 -4.81 -13.85 -15.79
N GLN A 389 -5.74 -14.62 -15.23
CA GLN A 389 -6.77 -14.08 -14.32
C GLN A 389 -6.13 -13.50 -13.05
N LEU A 390 -5.19 -14.21 -12.43
CA LEU A 390 -4.42 -13.69 -11.29
C LEU A 390 -3.58 -12.47 -11.67
N GLN A 391 -2.86 -12.53 -12.80
CA GLN A 391 -2.04 -11.44 -13.30
C GLN A 391 -2.86 -10.16 -13.55
N SER A 392 -4.09 -10.28 -14.07
CA SER A 392 -4.96 -9.12 -14.27
C SER A 392 -5.22 -8.36 -12.97
N LEU A 393 -5.36 -9.07 -11.85
CA LEU A 393 -5.51 -8.44 -10.54
C LEU A 393 -4.16 -7.98 -9.95
N ARG A 394 -3.07 -8.72 -10.15
CA ARG A 394 -1.71 -8.26 -9.76
C ARG A 394 -1.41 -6.90 -10.36
N TRP A 395 -1.61 -6.75 -11.67
CA TRP A 395 -1.35 -5.51 -12.37
C TRP A 395 -2.25 -4.37 -11.91
N ALA A 396 -3.55 -4.61 -11.69
CA ALA A 396 -4.46 -3.59 -11.18
C ALA A 396 -4.11 -3.14 -9.74
N VAL A 397 -3.74 -4.09 -8.86
CA VAL A 397 -3.29 -3.76 -7.49
C VAL A 397 -1.98 -3.00 -7.53
N SER A 398 -1.02 -3.39 -8.37
CA SER A 398 0.25 -2.67 -8.53
C SER A 398 0.09 -1.27 -9.13
N GLU A 399 -0.77 -1.13 -10.15
CA GLU A 399 -1.04 0.12 -10.86
C GLU A 399 -1.58 1.20 -9.92
N VAL A 400 -2.59 0.85 -9.10
CA VAL A 400 -3.18 1.82 -8.16
C VAL A 400 -2.22 2.25 -7.05
N GLN A 401 -1.09 1.56 -6.81
CA GLN A 401 -0.11 2.02 -5.82
C GLN A 401 0.67 3.26 -6.25
N HIS A 402 0.56 3.68 -7.51
CA HIS A 402 1.17 4.93 -8.00
C HIS A 402 0.80 6.10 -7.08
N HIS A 403 1.70 7.07 -6.97
CA HIS A 403 1.56 8.17 -6.02
C HIS A 403 0.43 9.15 -6.33
N ASP A 404 -0.28 9.01 -7.46
CA ASP A 404 -1.58 9.65 -7.70
C ASP A 404 -2.79 8.71 -7.66
N GLY A 405 -2.56 7.40 -7.63
CA GLY A 405 -3.61 6.40 -7.53
C GLY A 405 -4.17 6.27 -6.12
N ILE A 406 -3.46 5.54 -5.27
CA ILE A 406 -3.92 5.19 -3.91
C ILE A 406 -4.05 6.42 -3.00
N THR A 407 -3.31 7.48 -3.30
CA THR A 407 -3.37 8.80 -2.63
C THR A 407 -4.68 9.53 -2.90
N GLY A 408 -5.33 9.24 -4.03
CA GLY A 408 -6.59 9.85 -4.41
C GLY A 408 -6.42 11.28 -4.96
N THR A 409 -5.29 11.55 -5.61
CA THR A 409 -4.90 12.87 -6.15
C THR A 409 -5.04 12.98 -7.67
N GLU A 410 -5.50 11.91 -8.31
CA GLU A 410 -5.84 11.82 -9.73
C GLU A 410 -7.16 12.54 -10.10
N SER A 411 -7.40 12.73 -11.40
CA SER A 411 -8.68 13.23 -11.92
C SER A 411 -9.79 12.16 -11.89
N PRO A 412 -11.09 12.53 -11.89
CA PRO A 412 -12.19 11.55 -11.86
C PRO A 412 -12.14 10.47 -12.94
N LYS A 413 -11.67 10.80 -14.16
CA LYS A 413 -11.55 9.79 -15.24
C LYS A 413 -10.46 8.76 -14.97
N VAL A 414 -9.37 9.15 -14.30
CA VAL A 414 -8.29 8.24 -13.92
C VAL A 414 -8.69 7.41 -12.70
N ARG A 415 -9.40 8.00 -11.74
CA ARG A 415 -10.06 7.24 -10.66
C ARG A 415 -10.90 6.11 -11.24
N ASP A 416 -11.72 6.41 -12.24
CA ASP A 416 -12.61 5.43 -12.87
C ASP A 416 -11.83 4.34 -13.59
N MET A 417 -10.69 4.66 -14.22
CA MET A 417 -9.76 3.67 -14.77
C MET A 417 -9.26 2.69 -13.68
N TYR A 418 -8.71 3.19 -12.58
CA TYR A 418 -8.24 2.32 -11.49
C TYR A 418 -9.36 1.45 -10.91
N MET A 419 -10.53 2.06 -10.65
CA MET A 419 -11.70 1.35 -10.13
C MET A 419 -12.15 0.23 -11.09
N ASN A 420 -12.21 0.50 -12.39
CA ASN A 420 -12.59 -0.49 -13.39
C ASN A 420 -11.58 -1.64 -13.46
N ASN A 421 -10.28 -1.32 -13.47
CA ASN A 421 -9.20 -2.32 -13.52
C ASN A 421 -9.24 -3.23 -12.28
N LEU A 422 -9.37 -2.64 -11.08
CA LEU A 422 -9.48 -3.38 -9.82
C LEU A 422 -10.72 -4.28 -9.82
N MET A 423 -11.89 -3.74 -10.14
CA MET A 423 -13.15 -4.50 -10.12
C MET A 423 -13.15 -5.64 -11.16
N TYR A 424 -12.58 -5.40 -12.34
CA TYR A 424 -12.42 -6.43 -13.37
C TYR A 424 -11.46 -7.54 -12.93
N GLY A 425 -10.30 -7.19 -12.37
CA GLY A 425 -9.34 -8.17 -11.83
C GLY A 425 -9.94 -8.98 -10.68
N MET A 426 -10.66 -8.33 -9.76
CA MET A 426 -11.35 -9.00 -8.65
C MET A 426 -12.39 -10.00 -9.15
N LEU A 427 -13.15 -9.64 -10.19
CA LEU A 427 -14.12 -10.53 -10.83
C LEU A 427 -13.43 -11.76 -11.43
N ASN A 428 -12.31 -11.59 -12.13
CA ASN A 428 -11.55 -12.69 -12.70
C ASN A 428 -11.02 -13.65 -11.64
N VAL A 429 -10.46 -13.15 -10.55
CA VAL A 429 -9.96 -14.01 -9.46
C VAL A 429 -11.11 -14.74 -8.76
N LYS A 430 -12.25 -14.10 -8.53
CA LYS A 430 -13.45 -14.77 -7.99
C LYS A 430 -13.93 -15.90 -8.92
N ARG A 431 -13.93 -15.67 -10.24
CA ARG A 431 -14.28 -16.70 -11.24
C ARG A 431 -13.30 -17.87 -11.20
N LEU A 432 -12.00 -17.59 -11.06
CA LEU A 432 -10.98 -18.63 -10.88
C LEU A 432 -11.27 -19.48 -9.64
N MET A 433 -11.47 -18.84 -8.48
CA MET A 433 -11.72 -19.55 -7.23
C MET A 433 -13.01 -20.39 -7.29
N ALA A 434 -14.08 -19.85 -7.89
CA ALA A 434 -15.30 -20.60 -8.13
C ALA A 434 -15.10 -21.80 -9.07
N SER A 435 -14.30 -21.63 -10.14
CA SER A 435 -13.96 -22.70 -11.08
C SER A 435 -13.18 -23.83 -10.38
N ILE A 436 -12.25 -23.48 -9.49
CA ILE A 436 -11.49 -24.44 -8.67
C ILE A 436 -12.44 -25.26 -7.79
N ILE A 437 -13.37 -24.61 -7.09
CA ILE A 437 -14.37 -25.30 -6.26
C ILE A 437 -15.26 -26.22 -7.11
N SER A 438 -15.69 -25.75 -8.28
CA SER A 438 -16.51 -26.55 -9.19
C SER A 438 -15.77 -27.81 -9.65
N ASP A 439 -14.50 -27.68 -10.05
CA ASP A 439 -13.68 -28.82 -10.47
C ASP A 439 -13.44 -29.81 -9.32
N MET A 440 -13.15 -29.33 -8.11
CA MET A 440 -13.03 -30.17 -6.91
C MET A 440 -14.33 -30.92 -6.58
N ASN A 441 -15.49 -30.35 -6.88
CA ASN A 441 -16.80 -30.94 -6.56
C ASN A 441 -17.36 -31.88 -7.63
N SER A 442 -16.90 -31.80 -8.88
CA SER A 442 -17.53 -32.49 -10.00
C SER A 442 -16.81 -33.79 -10.36
N ALA A 443 -17.26 -34.90 -9.78
CA ALA A 443 -17.01 -36.24 -10.29
C ALA A 443 -17.74 -36.54 -11.62
N LYS A 444 -18.58 -35.62 -12.17
CA LYS A 444 -19.15 -35.72 -13.52
C LYS A 444 -19.38 -34.35 -14.16
N LYS A 445 -18.95 -34.24 -15.41
CA LYS A 445 -19.17 -33.13 -16.37
C LYS A 445 -20.64 -32.72 -16.41
N ASN A 446 -20.96 -31.51 -15.98
CA ASN A 446 -22.03 -30.69 -16.55
C ASN A 446 -21.61 -29.22 -16.45
N ARG A 447 -21.68 -28.51 -17.57
CA ARG A 447 -20.98 -27.25 -17.86
C ARG A 447 -21.74 -25.98 -17.47
N ASP A 448 -22.89 -26.10 -16.80
CA ASP A 448 -23.76 -24.97 -16.53
C ASP A 448 -24.00 -24.79 -15.03
N VAL A 449 -23.07 -24.09 -14.36
CA VAL A 449 -23.31 -23.45 -13.05
C VAL A 449 -22.57 -22.10 -13.05
N TYR A 450 -23.12 -21.14 -13.78
CA TYR A 450 -22.70 -19.74 -13.75
C TYR A 450 -23.91 -18.85 -13.47
N SER A 451 -24.30 -18.73 -12.19
CA SER A 451 -25.35 -17.77 -11.83
C SER A 451 -25.41 -17.39 -10.34
N SER A 452 -24.29 -17.18 -9.63
CA SER A 452 -24.33 -16.41 -8.36
C SER A 452 -22.94 -16.07 -7.79
N VAL A 453 -22.05 -15.54 -8.62
CA VAL A 453 -20.85 -14.85 -8.11
C VAL A 453 -21.19 -13.36 -8.05
N TYR A 454 -21.85 -12.94 -6.96
CA TYR A 454 -22.26 -11.58 -6.56
C TYR A 454 -23.65 -11.11 -7.01
N ASN A 455 -24.55 -11.06 -6.03
CA ASN A 455 -25.27 -9.85 -5.65
C ASN A 455 -25.54 -9.96 -4.14
N LYS A 456 -25.29 -8.89 -3.37
CA LYS A 456 -25.87 -8.76 -2.01
C LYS A 456 -27.41 -8.91 -2.05
N ASP A 457 -28.00 -8.71 -3.25
CA ASP A 457 -29.43 -8.67 -3.50
C ASP A 457 -30.02 -9.85 -4.30
N SER A 458 -29.25 -10.86 -4.73
CA SER A 458 -29.82 -12.00 -5.49
C SER A 458 -29.95 -13.26 -4.64
N GLY A 459 -30.46 -13.10 -3.41
CA GLY A 459 -31.03 -14.22 -2.68
C GLY A 459 -32.25 -14.74 -3.44
N ILE A 460 -32.05 -15.70 -4.35
CA ILE A 460 -33.18 -16.39 -4.97
C ILE A 460 -33.94 -17.14 -3.84
N PRO A 461 -35.27 -16.95 -3.71
CA PRO A 461 -36.02 -17.48 -2.59
C PRO A 461 -36.13 -19.01 -2.65
N GLY A 462 -35.71 -19.71 -1.58
CA GLY A 462 -36.22 -21.05 -1.25
C GLY A 462 -35.34 -22.27 -1.50
N VAL A 463 -34.06 -22.12 -1.90
CA VAL A 463 -33.17 -23.27 -2.16
C VAL A 463 -32.08 -23.37 -1.07
N GLU A 464 -31.76 -24.60 -0.65
CA GLU A 464 -30.59 -24.92 0.19
C GLU A 464 -29.32 -24.36 -0.47
N GLN A 465 -28.59 -23.50 0.24
CA GLN A 465 -27.40 -22.85 -0.29
C GLN A 465 -26.14 -23.41 0.37
N TYR A 466 -25.16 -23.80 -0.44
CA TYR A 466 -23.83 -24.14 0.07
C TYR A 466 -22.93 -22.90 0.08
N VAL A 467 -22.29 -22.69 1.22
CA VAL A 467 -21.32 -21.63 1.47
C VAL A 467 -19.95 -22.26 1.69
N VAL A 468 -19.00 -21.97 0.80
CA VAL A 468 -17.60 -22.35 0.96
C VAL A 468 -16.85 -21.18 1.56
N VAL A 469 -16.14 -21.42 2.66
CA VAL A 469 -15.35 -20.39 3.34
C VAL A 469 -13.89 -20.80 3.30
N TYR A 470 -13.06 -19.98 2.67
CA TYR A 470 -11.61 -20.17 2.59
C TYR A 470 -10.88 -19.24 3.56
N ASN A 471 -10.01 -19.80 4.39
CA ASN A 471 -9.08 -19.07 5.24
C ASN A 471 -7.74 -18.91 4.52
N PRO A 472 -7.38 -17.70 4.06
CA PRO A 472 -6.12 -17.46 3.37
C PRO A 472 -4.93 -17.30 4.32
N LEU A 473 -5.16 -17.14 5.62
CA LEU A 473 -4.06 -17.03 6.59
C LEU A 473 -3.47 -18.41 6.87
N ALA A 474 -2.16 -18.48 7.05
CA ALA A 474 -1.46 -19.68 7.54
C ALA A 474 -1.59 -19.84 9.07
N TRP A 475 -2.76 -19.53 9.62
CA TRP A 475 -3.12 -19.72 11.03
C TRP A 475 -4.51 -20.33 11.12
N ASN A 476 -4.75 -21.11 12.17
CA ASN A 476 -6.11 -21.51 12.49
C ASN A 476 -6.88 -20.26 12.95
N ILE A 477 -8.04 -20.02 12.36
CA ILE A 477 -8.89 -18.89 12.72
C ILE A 477 -10.22 -19.39 13.25
N THR A 478 -10.73 -18.67 14.24
CA THR A 478 -12.13 -18.72 14.64
C THR A 478 -12.68 -17.31 14.45
N THR A 479 -13.65 -17.15 13.54
CA THR A 479 -14.22 -15.83 13.22
C THR A 479 -15.68 -15.96 12.80
N PHE A 480 -16.36 -14.83 12.66
CA PHE A 480 -17.69 -14.78 12.06
C PHE A 480 -17.59 -14.41 10.59
N VAL A 481 -18.32 -15.15 9.76
CA VAL A 481 -18.62 -14.75 8.38
C VAL A 481 -20.07 -14.32 8.27
N THR A 482 -20.34 -13.31 7.45
CA THR A 482 -21.69 -12.75 7.29
C THR A 482 -22.23 -13.10 5.92
N VAL A 483 -23.44 -13.65 5.89
CA VAL A 483 -24.20 -13.97 4.67
C VAL A 483 -25.53 -13.25 4.73
N SER A 484 -25.89 -12.52 3.68
CA SER A 484 -27.20 -11.88 3.57
C SER A 484 -28.26 -12.93 3.21
N VAL A 485 -29.36 -12.96 3.97
CA VAL A 485 -30.45 -13.94 3.82
C VAL A 485 -31.81 -13.25 3.81
N SER A 486 -32.81 -13.89 3.19
CA SER A 486 -34.17 -13.35 3.06
C SER A 486 -35.11 -13.71 4.22
N HIS A 487 -34.72 -14.65 5.07
CA HIS A 487 -35.55 -15.17 6.16
C HIS A 487 -34.81 -15.06 7.50
N SER A 488 -35.55 -14.80 8.57
CA SER A 488 -34.99 -14.71 9.93
C SER A 488 -34.70 -16.08 10.56
N SER A 489 -35.40 -17.13 10.12
CA SER A 489 -35.28 -18.49 10.66
C SER A 489 -34.37 -19.35 9.78
N MET A 490 -33.07 -19.31 10.05
CA MET A 490 -32.03 -20.03 9.31
C MET A 490 -31.38 -21.09 10.19
N SER A 491 -30.93 -22.19 9.62
CA SER A 491 -30.09 -23.20 10.28
C SER A 491 -28.83 -23.42 9.45
N VAL A 492 -27.69 -23.63 10.12
CA VAL A 492 -26.39 -23.83 9.46
C VAL A 492 -25.81 -25.16 9.91
N TYR A 493 -25.31 -25.94 8.94
CA TYR A 493 -24.68 -27.23 9.16
C TYR A 493 -23.30 -27.29 8.53
N ASP A 494 -22.35 -27.98 9.16
CA ASP A 494 -21.05 -28.27 8.57
C ASP A 494 -21.11 -29.41 7.54
N GLU A 495 -19.98 -29.73 6.91
CA GLU A 495 -19.85 -30.83 5.95
C GLU A 495 -20.21 -32.23 6.51
N LEU A 496 -20.22 -32.41 7.83
CA LEU A 496 -20.60 -33.65 8.51
C LEU A 496 -22.08 -33.69 8.92
N GLY A 497 -22.81 -32.60 8.68
CA GLY A 497 -24.22 -32.45 9.08
C GLY A 497 -24.41 -32.02 10.54
N HIS A 498 -23.34 -31.63 11.25
CA HIS A 498 -23.46 -31.08 12.60
C HIS A 498 -23.92 -29.62 12.55
N SER A 499 -24.72 -29.21 13.53
CA SER A 499 -25.18 -27.83 13.65
C SER A 499 -24.02 -26.90 14.01
N VAL A 500 -23.92 -25.78 13.29
CA VAL A 500 -22.91 -24.74 13.50
C VAL A 500 -23.54 -23.54 14.21
N PRO A 501 -22.93 -22.97 15.26
CA PRO A 501 -23.44 -21.78 15.91
C PRO A 501 -23.59 -20.62 14.92
N ALA A 502 -24.81 -20.10 14.83
CA ALA A 502 -25.13 -18.97 13.97
C ALA A 502 -26.18 -18.06 14.62
N GLN A 503 -26.19 -16.80 14.19
CA GLN A 503 -27.12 -15.79 14.68
C GLN A 503 -27.59 -14.90 13.54
N VAL A 504 -28.86 -14.52 13.54
CA VAL A 504 -29.46 -13.62 12.56
C VAL A 504 -29.74 -12.26 13.19
N LEU A 505 -29.30 -11.19 12.52
CA LEU A 505 -29.66 -9.81 12.85
C LEU A 505 -30.46 -9.19 11.71
N SER A 506 -31.36 -8.25 12.01
CA SER A 506 -31.98 -7.40 10.98
C SER A 506 -30.90 -6.56 10.28
N SER A 507 -30.90 -6.48 8.96
CA SER A 507 -29.88 -5.70 8.26
C SER A 507 -29.97 -4.20 8.59
N ALA A 508 -28.81 -3.53 8.66
CA ALA A 508 -28.75 -2.08 8.78
C ALA A 508 -28.96 -1.37 7.44
N GLU A 509 -28.69 -2.06 6.32
CA GLU A 509 -28.76 -1.51 4.96
C GLU A 509 -30.13 -1.72 4.30
N SER A 510 -30.84 -2.79 4.68
CA SER A 510 -32.12 -3.17 4.06
C SER A 510 -33.16 -3.63 5.08
N HIS A 511 -34.42 -3.28 4.83
CA HIS A 511 -35.57 -3.74 5.62
C HIS A 511 -36.09 -5.11 5.18
N SER A 512 -35.66 -5.62 4.02
CA SER A 512 -36.13 -6.88 3.44
C SER A 512 -35.16 -8.05 3.62
N THR A 513 -33.96 -7.80 4.12
CA THR A 513 -32.93 -8.82 4.32
C THR A 513 -32.42 -8.85 5.76
N TYR A 514 -31.79 -9.96 6.10
CA TYR A 514 -31.15 -10.20 7.39
C TYR A 514 -29.69 -10.56 7.19
N ASP A 515 -28.87 -10.25 8.19
CA ASP A 515 -27.46 -10.62 8.23
C ASP A 515 -27.30 -11.88 9.09
N LEU A 516 -26.97 -13.00 8.45
CA LEU A 516 -26.66 -14.27 9.10
C LEU A 516 -25.16 -14.32 9.43
N TYR A 517 -24.84 -14.24 10.72
CA TYR A 517 -23.50 -14.42 11.26
C TYR A 517 -23.27 -15.90 11.56
N ILE A 518 -22.28 -16.50 10.91
CA ILE A 518 -21.92 -17.91 11.07
C ILE A 518 -20.55 -17.97 11.76
N LEU A 519 -20.47 -18.66 12.91
CA LEU A 519 -19.20 -18.90 13.60
C LEU A 519 -18.43 -20.01 12.87
N VAL A 520 -17.30 -19.65 12.26
CA VAL A 520 -16.47 -20.59 11.51
C VAL A 520 -15.13 -20.80 12.22
N ALA A 521 -14.70 -22.07 12.30
CA ALA A 521 -13.38 -22.46 12.75
C ALA A 521 -12.67 -23.22 11.62
N ILE A 522 -11.63 -22.60 11.06
CA ILE A 522 -11.00 -23.03 9.81
C ILE A 522 -9.48 -23.02 9.99
N SER A 523 -8.83 -24.13 9.62
CA SER A 523 -7.39 -24.27 9.73
C SER A 523 -6.63 -23.36 8.75
N GLY A 524 -5.35 -23.14 9.01
CA GLY A 524 -4.51 -22.32 8.13
C GLY A 524 -4.47 -22.84 6.69
N LEU A 525 -4.62 -21.93 5.73
CA LEU A 525 -4.66 -22.23 4.29
C LEU A 525 -5.68 -23.32 3.90
N SER A 526 -6.86 -23.33 4.52
CA SER A 526 -7.87 -24.36 4.27
C SER A 526 -9.25 -23.77 4.01
N TYR A 527 -10.17 -24.59 3.51
CA TYR A 527 -11.56 -24.20 3.35
C TYR A 527 -12.50 -25.21 4.00
N ARG A 528 -13.71 -24.78 4.35
CA ARG A 528 -14.80 -25.63 4.84
C ARG A 528 -16.09 -25.32 4.11
N LYS A 529 -17.04 -26.25 4.14
CA LYS A 529 -18.33 -26.13 3.45
C LYS A 529 -19.45 -26.12 4.48
N TYR A 530 -20.35 -25.16 4.33
CA TYR A 530 -21.50 -25.00 5.20
C TYR A 530 -22.78 -25.07 4.39
N SER A 531 -23.79 -25.79 4.88
CA SER A 531 -25.14 -25.81 4.32
C SER A 531 -26.02 -24.84 5.09
N VAL A 532 -26.66 -23.90 4.39
CA VAL A 532 -27.56 -22.88 4.96
C VAL A 532 -29.00 -23.17 4.50
N LYS A 533 -29.91 -23.39 5.45
CA LYS A 533 -31.30 -23.78 5.18
C LYS A 533 -32.33 -22.93 5.94
N PRO A 534 -33.46 -22.54 5.32
CA PRO A 534 -34.58 -21.93 6.03
C PRO A 534 -35.40 -23.04 6.73
N LEU A 535 -35.07 -23.35 7.99
CA LEU A 535 -35.75 -24.38 8.79
C LEU A 535 -36.29 -23.78 10.09
N HIS A 536 -37.57 -24.03 10.38
CA HIS A 536 -38.18 -23.74 11.67
C HIS A 536 -38.00 -24.94 12.61
N GLY A 537 -37.23 -24.76 13.69
CA GLY A 537 -36.98 -25.79 14.69
C GLY A 537 -36.10 -25.33 15.85
N LYS A 538 -35.88 -26.21 16.84
CA LYS A 538 -35.05 -25.94 18.03
C LYS A 538 -33.57 -25.67 17.71
N GLN A 539 -33.10 -25.98 16.49
CA GLN A 539 -31.74 -25.76 16.00
C GLN A 539 -31.59 -24.51 15.12
N SER A 540 -32.64 -23.67 15.04
CA SER A 540 -32.57 -22.42 14.29
C SER A 540 -31.61 -21.42 14.95
N ALA A 541 -30.92 -20.64 14.12
CA ALA A 541 -30.07 -19.54 14.52
C ALA A 541 -30.85 -18.55 15.38
N PHE A 542 -30.21 -18.07 16.45
CA PHE A 542 -30.84 -17.10 17.34
C PHE A 542 -31.14 -15.81 16.57
N VAL A 543 -32.35 -15.26 16.73
CA VAL A 543 -32.71 -13.96 16.15
C VAL A 543 -32.44 -12.87 17.18
N GLY A 544 -31.59 -11.91 16.82
CA GLY A 544 -31.21 -10.79 17.68
C GLY A 544 -32.43 -10.03 18.22
N LYS A 545 -32.41 -9.70 19.51
CA LYS A 545 -33.47 -8.93 20.17
C LYS A 545 -33.10 -7.44 20.14
N SER A 546 -33.85 -6.66 19.35
CA SER A 546 -33.63 -5.21 19.24
C SER A 546 -34.38 -4.44 20.34
N VAL A 547 -33.67 -3.51 20.98
CA VAL A 547 -34.23 -2.49 21.87
C VAL A 547 -33.81 -1.11 21.35
N LYS A 548 -34.79 -0.29 20.99
CA LYS A 548 -34.59 1.09 20.54
C LYS A 548 -34.81 2.06 21.70
N TYR A 549 -33.81 2.88 21.99
CA TYR A 549 -33.87 3.91 23.02
C TYR A 549 -34.33 5.24 22.42
N LYS A 550 -34.96 6.07 23.24
CA LYS A 550 -35.35 7.43 22.83
C LYS A 550 -34.10 8.22 22.46
N ARG A 551 -34.20 8.99 21.37
CA ARG A 551 -33.20 9.98 20.99
C ARG A 551 -32.95 10.95 22.15
N LYS A 552 -31.70 11.31 22.38
CA LYS A 552 -31.27 12.18 23.47
C LYS A 552 -30.55 13.41 22.93
N ASP A 553 -30.80 14.56 23.54
CA ASP A 553 -30.06 15.79 23.29
C ASP A 553 -28.76 15.76 24.11
N VAL A 554 -27.62 15.82 23.43
CA VAL A 554 -26.29 15.75 24.04
C VAL A 554 -25.91 17.08 24.70
N THR A 555 -26.52 18.20 24.29
CA THR A 555 -26.22 19.54 24.80
C THR A 555 -26.91 19.84 26.14
N CYS A 556 -28.02 19.16 26.42
CA CYS A 556 -28.86 19.38 27.60
C CYS A 556 -28.72 18.26 28.65
N ALA A 557 -27.66 17.45 28.59
CA ALA A 557 -27.49 16.34 29.51
C ALA A 557 -27.39 16.80 30.97
N ASP A 558 -28.42 16.48 31.77
CA ASP A 558 -28.50 16.84 33.17
C ASP A 558 -27.45 16.08 34.00
N LYS A 559 -26.74 16.79 34.88
CA LYS A 559 -25.70 16.18 35.76
C LYS A 559 -26.28 15.37 36.93
N GLN A 560 -27.60 15.24 37.03
CA GLN A 560 -28.25 14.59 38.17
C GLN A 560 -28.68 13.16 37.80
N SER A 561 -27.95 12.19 38.36
CA SER A 561 -28.03 10.73 38.16
C SER A 561 -27.68 10.24 36.75
N GLN A 562 -26.43 9.79 36.59
CA GLN A 562 -25.94 9.20 35.34
C GLN A 562 -26.40 7.74 35.26
N GLN A 563 -27.32 7.44 34.34
CA GLN A 563 -27.81 6.08 34.12
C GLN A 563 -26.99 5.41 33.02
N LEU A 564 -26.27 4.34 33.36
CA LEU A 564 -25.36 3.64 32.43
C LEU A 564 -25.96 2.32 31.96
N LEU A 565 -25.88 2.07 30.65
CA LEU A 565 -26.28 0.82 30.01
C LEU A 565 -25.03 -0.04 29.73
N PRO A 566 -24.87 -1.19 30.39
CA PRO A 566 -23.78 -2.11 30.11
C PRO A 566 -24.06 -3.01 28.91
N VAL A 567 -23.06 -3.14 28.04
CA VAL A 567 -22.97 -4.18 27.01
C VAL A 567 -21.67 -4.96 27.24
N VAL A 568 -21.76 -6.28 27.32
CA VAL A 568 -20.68 -7.12 27.85
C VAL A 568 -20.40 -8.29 26.93
N ASN A 569 -19.12 -8.60 26.71
CA ASN A 569 -18.67 -9.90 26.24
C ASN A 569 -17.65 -10.48 27.24
N ASN A 570 -16.93 -11.54 26.85
CA ASN A 570 -15.99 -12.21 27.73
C ASN A 570 -14.79 -11.33 28.16
N CYS A 571 -14.37 -10.38 27.33
CA CYS A 571 -13.12 -9.62 27.54
C CYS A 571 -13.34 -8.12 27.78
N TYR A 572 -14.50 -7.57 27.39
CA TYR A 572 -14.86 -6.17 27.57
C TYR A 572 -16.25 -5.97 28.16
N GLN A 573 -16.38 -4.88 28.90
CA GLN A 573 -17.65 -4.24 29.23
C GLN A 573 -17.63 -2.81 28.68
N VAL A 574 -18.57 -2.49 27.79
CA VAL A 574 -18.78 -1.14 27.26
C VAL A 574 -20.00 -0.54 27.94
N LEU A 575 -19.85 0.66 28.51
CA LEU A 575 -20.96 1.41 29.11
C LEU A 575 -21.39 2.53 28.17
N PHE A 576 -22.69 2.66 27.95
CA PHE A 576 -23.31 3.80 27.26
C PHE A 576 -24.06 4.66 28.25
N ASP A 577 -23.92 5.98 28.14
CA ASP A 577 -24.66 6.92 28.97
C ASP A 577 -26.08 7.09 28.39
N GLN A 578 -27.12 6.73 29.13
CA GLN A 578 -28.50 6.81 28.67
C GLN A 578 -29.07 8.25 28.65
N ASN A 579 -28.34 9.23 29.19
CA ASN A 579 -28.68 10.64 29.09
C ASN A 579 -28.20 11.26 27.77
N THR A 580 -27.15 10.71 27.15
CA THR A 580 -26.57 11.21 25.88
C THR A 580 -26.63 10.22 24.74
N ASN A 581 -26.86 8.93 25.02
CA ASN A 581 -26.70 7.79 24.12
C ASN A 581 -25.26 7.61 23.57
N LEU A 582 -24.26 8.25 24.17
CA LEU A 582 -22.85 8.12 23.78
C LEU A 582 -22.16 6.98 24.54
N MET A 583 -21.11 6.43 23.93
CA MET A 583 -20.19 5.55 24.65
C MET A 583 -19.51 6.37 25.77
N HIS A 584 -19.45 5.79 26.96
CA HIS A 584 -18.96 6.44 28.17
C HIS A 584 -17.64 5.85 28.66
N SER A 585 -17.51 4.52 28.63
CA SER A 585 -16.31 3.85 29.09
C SER A 585 -16.20 2.43 28.57
N ILE A 586 -14.97 1.94 28.42
CA ILE A 586 -14.66 0.55 28.11
C ILE A 586 -13.84 -0.01 29.28
N THR A 587 -14.24 -1.17 29.80
CA THR A 587 -13.50 -1.91 30.83
C THR A 587 -12.95 -3.19 30.23
N GLU A 588 -11.63 -3.34 30.24
CA GLU A 588 -10.93 -4.60 29.97
C GLU A 588 -11.06 -5.49 31.21
N ARG A 589 -11.71 -6.65 31.06
CA ARG A 589 -12.25 -7.44 32.17
C ARG A 589 -11.21 -8.34 32.84
N GLU A 590 -10.11 -8.69 32.18
CA GLU A 590 -9.03 -9.51 32.74
C GLU A 590 -8.24 -8.73 33.79
N THR A 591 -7.88 -7.48 33.49
CA THR A 591 -7.16 -6.59 34.42
C THR A 591 -8.08 -5.63 35.17
N ASN A 592 -9.39 -5.66 34.89
CA ASN A 592 -10.42 -4.77 35.43
C ASN A 592 -10.07 -3.29 35.28
N ARG A 593 -9.44 -2.92 34.16
CA ARG A 593 -9.04 -1.55 33.86
C ARG A 593 -10.10 -0.86 33.02
N THR A 594 -10.61 0.26 33.53
CA THR A 594 -11.60 1.07 32.86
C THR A 594 -10.98 2.34 32.28
N VAL A 595 -11.20 2.57 30.99
CA VAL A 595 -10.92 3.84 30.32
C VAL A 595 -12.24 4.54 30.06
N GLN A 596 -12.37 5.75 30.61
CA GLN A 596 -13.48 6.65 30.27
C GLN A 596 -13.19 7.26 28.91
N LEU A 597 -14.17 7.23 28.02
CA LEU A 597 -14.02 7.81 26.70
C LEU A 597 -15.34 8.28 26.11
N THR A 598 -15.25 9.23 25.19
CA THR A 598 -16.34 9.64 24.32
C THR A 598 -15.89 9.60 22.87
N GLN A 599 -16.80 9.27 21.97
CA GLN A 599 -16.59 9.32 20.52
C GLN A 599 -17.56 10.33 19.92
N GLU A 600 -17.01 11.32 19.22
CA GLU A 600 -17.76 12.42 18.63
C GLU A 600 -17.39 12.58 17.16
N PHE A 601 -18.40 12.76 16.31
CA PHE A 601 -18.18 13.19 14.93
C PHE A 601 -18.04 14.70 14.87
N LEU A 602 -16.98 15.17 14.23
CA LEU A 602 -16.74 16.58 13.96
C LEU A 602 -16.44 16.81 12.48
N GLU A 603 -16.57 18.06 12.05
CA GLU A 603 -16.18 18.50 10.71
C GLU A 603 -15.24 19.68 10.81
N TYR A 604 -14.13 19.61 10.06
CA TYR A 604 -13.36 20.79 9.73
C TYR A 604 -14.04 21.53 8.58
N HIS A 605 -14.23 22.83 8.76
CA HIS A 605 -14.63 23.73 7.68
C HIS A 605 -13.36 24.29 7.04
N VAL A 606 -13.32 24.23 5.71
CA VAL A 606 -12.13 24.61 4.94
C VAL A 606 -12.46 25.68 3.91
N ASN A 607 -11.44 26.42 3.49
CA ASN A 607 -11.57 27.42 2.46
C ASN A 607 -11.30 26.81 1.07
N GLY A 608 -12.06 27.27 0.07
CA GLY A 608 -11.88 26.91 -1.34
C GLY A 608 -11.64 28.13 -2.24
N ASP A 609 -11.51 29.33 -1.67
CA ASP A 609 -11.26 30.55 -2.42
C ASP A 609 -9.84 31.05 -2.17
N ILE A 610 -8.98 30.97 -3.19
CA ILE A 610 -7.57 31.41 -3.10
C ILE A 610 -7.45 32.88 -2.67
N ARG A 611 -8.49 33.70 -2.86
CA ARG A 611 -8.51 35.12 -2.45
C ARG A 611 -8.80 35.32 -0.96
N LYS A 612 -9.28 34.28 -0.26
CA LYS A 612 -9.66 34.33 1.16
C LYS A 612 -8.64 33.70 2.10
N GLY A 613 -7.62 33.02 1.56
CA GLY A 613 -6.57 32.38 2.34
C GLY A 613 -6.13 31.04 1.73
N PRO A 614 -5.37 30.23 2.49
CA PRO A 614 -5.01 28.87 2.10
C PRO A 614 -6.25 28.04 1.75
N ILE A 615 -6.12 27.11 0.82
CA ILE A 615 -7.21 26.23 0.39
C ILE A 615 -6.90 24.77 0.74
N SER A 616 -7.93 23.98 1.04
CA SER A 616 -7.83 22.52 1.01
C SER A 616 -8.11 22.02 -0.41
N ASP A 617 -7.41 20.95 -0.81
CA ASP A 617 -7.65 20.23 -2.06
C ASP A 617 -7.43 18.71 -1.86
N ASN A 618 -7.33 17.97 -2.96
CA ASN A 618 -7.07 16.52 -2.95
C ASN A 618 -5.74 16.14 -2.27
N TYR A 619 -4.76 17.04 -2.20
CA TYR A 619 -3.48 16.88 -1.51
C TYR A 619 -3.49 17.49 -0.11
N LEU A 620 -3.85 18.78 -0.04
CA LEU A 620 -3.67 19.68 1.08
C LEU A 620 -4.82 19.61 2.08
N PHE A 621 -4.48 19.67 3.35
CA PHE A 621 -5.42 19.92 4.44
C PHE A 621 -5.12 21.29 5.06
N ALA A 622 -6.07 22.21 4.95
CA ALA A 622 -5.97 23.59 5.45
C ALA A 622 -7.26 24.00 6.18
N PRO A 623 -7.45 23.54 7.44
CA PRO A 623 -8.63 23.89 8.23
C PRO A 623 -8.66 25.38 8.61
N ASN A 624 -9.83 26.01 8.52
CA ASN A 624 -10.01 27.42 8.93
C ASN A 624 -9.94 27.62 10.46
N GLY A 625 -10.07 26.54 11.24
CA GLY A 625 -10.13 26.58 12.69
C GLY A 625 -10.32 25.20 13.30
N SER A 626 -10.84 25.16 14.52
CA SER A 626 -11.15 23.90 15.21
C SER A 626 -12.33 23.18 14.54
N ALA A 627 -12.31 21.85 14.56
CA ALA A 627 -13.43 21.04 14.10
C ALA A 627 -14.70 21.30 14.94
N VAL A 628 -15.86 21.27 14.28
CA VAL A 628 -17.17 21.57 14.88
C VAL A 628 -18.00 20.29 14.98
N SER A 629 -18.72 20.08 16.08
CA SER A 629 -19.60 18.91 16.21
C SER A 629 -20.71 18.93 15.16
N VAL A 630 -20.93 17.79 14.51
CA VAL A 630 -21.96 17.63 13.48
C VAL A 630 -23.33 17.30 14.06
N SER A 631 -23.39 16.94 15.34
CA SER A 631 -24.59 16.41 15.96
C SER A 631 -24.85 17.03 17.33
N LYS A 632 -26.14 17.26 17.61
CA LYS A 632 -26.62 17.70 18.93
C LYS A 632 -27.49 16.65 19.60
N ALA A 633 -27.88 15.60 18.87
CA ALA A 633 -28.68 14.52 19.41
C ALA A 633 -28.24 13.15 18.88
N VAL A 634 -28.35 12.12 19.72
CA VAL A 634 -27.96 10.75 19.37
C VAL A 634 -29.11 9.77 19.67
N GLY A 635 -29.41 8.92 18.69
CA GLY A 635 -30.28 7.75 18.85
C GLY A 635 -29.46 6.50 19.12
N LEU A 636 -30.03 5.54 19.85
CA LEU A 636 -29.37 4.28 20.21
C LEU A 636 -30.32 3.11 19.97
N GLU A 637 -29.82 2.09 19.28
CA GLU A 637 -30.44 0.78 19.16
C GLU A 637 -29.44 -0.29 19.59
N VAL A 638 -29.86 -1.18 20.49
CA VAL A 638 -29.04 -2.32 20.94
C VAL A 638 -29.73 -3.60 20.51
N ILE A 639 -29.05 -4.37 19.65
CA ILE A 639 -29.52 -5.64 19.14
C ILE A 639 -28.72 -6.73 19.85
N SER A 640 -29.30 -7.27 20.92
CA SER A 640 -28.66 -8.26 21.78
C SER A 640 -28.80 -9.66 21.21
N GLY A 641 -27.70 -10.42 21.20
CA GLY A 641 -27.72 -11.83 20.86
C GLY A 641 -26.65 -12.64 21.56
N SER A 642 -26.76 -13.97 21.46
CA SER A 642 -25.87 -14.92 22.16
C SER A 642 -24.47 -15.01 21.57
N LEU A 643 -24.29 -14.65 20.29
CA LEU A 643 -23.02 -14.72 19.57
C LEU A 643 -22.49 -13.34 19.19
N VAL A 644 -23.37 -12.42 18.81
CA VAL A 644 -23.01 -11.04 18.49
C VAL A 644 -24.02 -10.10 19.11
N THR A 645 -23.52 -9.02 19.72
CA THR A 645 -24.33 -7.86 20.09
C THR A 645 -23.90 -6.69 19.23
N GLU A 646 -24.86 -6.11 18.51
CA GLU A 646 -24.64 -4.93 17.67
C GLU A 646 -25.31 -3.71 18.32
N ILE A 647 -24.52 -2.64 18.51
CA ILE A 647 -24.96 -1.35 19.00
C ILE A 647 -24.94 -0.37 17.83
N ARG A 648 -26.08 0.22 17.52
CA ARG A 648 -26.22 1.23 16.47
C ARG A 648 -26.45 2.59 17.10
N GLN A 649 -25.52 3.51 16.86
CA GLN A 649 -25.64 4.91 17.26
C GLN A 649 -25.89 5.76 16.03
N TYR A 650 -26.94 6.58 16.08
CA TYR A 650 -27.39 7.45 14.98
C TYR A 650 -27.24 8.92 15.40
N PHE A 651 -26.45 9.68 14.67
CA PHE A 651 -26.07 11.05 15.03
C PHE A 651 -26.89 12.06 14.23
N TYR A 652 -27.65 12.90 14.91
CA TYR A 652 -28.60 13.85 14.33
C TYR A 652 -28.15 15.30 14.59
N SER A 653 -28.40 16.18 13.62
CA SER A 653 -28.13 17.61 13.75
C SER A 653 -28.85 18.25 14.94
N ASN A 654 -30.04 17.75 15.28
CA ASN A 654 -30.80 18.09 16.49
C ASN A 654 -31.84 17.01 16.84
N VAL A 655 -32.54 17.17 17.97
CA VAL A 655 -33.53 16.19 18.46
C VAL A 655 -34.75 16.04 17.56
N THR A 656 -35.07 17.01 16.71
CA THR A 656 -36.23 17.00 15.79
C THR A 656 -35.92 16.53 14.38
N ALA A 657 -34.64 16.34 14.02
CA ALA A 657 -34.23 15.96 12.66
C ALA A 657 -34.83 14.61 12.23
N GLN A 658 -35.32 14.49 11.00
CA GLN A 658 -35.89 13.24 10.50
C GLN A 658 -34.78 12.20 10.28
N ASP A 659 -33.74 12.58 9.53
CA ASP A 659 -32.63 11.72 9.16
C ASP A 659 -31.39 11.98 10.01
N TYR A 660 -30.61 10.92 10.25
CA TYR A 660 -29.31 11.03 10.88
C TYR A 660 -28.26 11.43 9.84
N VAL A 661 -27.25 12.19 10.27
CA VAL A 661 -26.13 12.63 9.44
C VAL A 661 -25.15 11.47 9.30
N TYR A 662 -24.68 10.93 10.43
CA TYR A 662 -23.74 9.81 10.49
C TYR A 662 -24.22 8.70 11.43
N ALA A 663 -23.64 7.52 11.29
CA ALA A 663 -23.90 6.39 12.18
C ALA A 663 -22.62 5.62 12.52
N VAL A 664 -22.64 4.97 13.69
CA VAL A 664 -21.63 3.99 14.12
C VAL A 664 -22.36 2.69 14.43
N TYR A 665 -21.88 1.58 13.85
CA TYR A 665 -22.30 0.23 14.17
C TYR A 665 -21.16 -0.47 14.91
N THR A 666 -21.32 -0.61 16.23
CA THR A 666 -20.34 -1.27 17.11
C THR A 666 -20.75 -2.71 17.35
N ARG A 667 -19.89 -3.68 17.05
CA ARG A 667 -20.14 -5.12 17.22
C ARG A 667 -19.19 -5.70 18.26
N MET A 668 -19.77 -6.39 19.24
CA MET A 668 -19.06 -7.19 20.24
C MET A 668 -19.43 -8.66 20.06
N TYR A 669 -18.41 -9.51 20.08
CA TYR A 669 -18.56 -10.95 19.81
C TYR A 669 -18.43 -11.76 21.10
N THR A 670 -19.28 -12.77 21.21
CA THR A 670 -19.25 -13.80 22.24
C THR A 670 -19.05 -15.14 21.55
N VAL A 671 -18.01 -15.85 21.97
CA VAL A 671 -17.64 -17.15 21.38
C VAL A 671 -18.03 -18.25 22.37
N PRO A 672 -18.84 -19.25 21.96
CA PRO A 672 -19.23 -20.38 22.81
C PRO A 672 -18.03 -21.21 23.27
N GLU A 673 -18.22 -21.95 24.37
CA GLU A 673 -17.24 -22.94 24.83
C GLU A 673 -16.93 -23.98 23.73
N GLY A 674 -15.67 -24.42 23.65
CA GLY A 674 -15.20 -25.35 22.62
C GLY A 674 -14.57 -24.68 21.39
N TYR A 675 -14.62 -23.35 21.27
CA TYR A 675 -13.98 -22.58 20.20
C TYR A 675 -12.88 -21.65 20.75
N ASP A 676 -11.84 -21.38 19.95
CA ASP A 676 -10.81 -20.40 20.32
C ASP A 676 -11.29 -18.97 20.04
N GLY A 677 -11.88 -18.33 21.05
CA GLY A 677 -12.42 -16.97 20.95
C GLY A 677 -11.47 -15.84 21.32
N LYS A 678 -10.19 -16.10 21.60
CA LYS A 678 -9.29 -15.10 22.21
C LYS A 678 -9.14 -13.82 21.38
N LEU A 679 -8.96 -13.97 20.07
CA LEU A 679 -8.83 -12.82 19.15
C LEU A 679 -10.14 -12.02 19.05
N LEU A 680 -11.27 -12.74 18.93
CA LEU A 680 -12.59 -12.12 18.77
C LEU A 680 -13.06 -11.35 20.01
N CYS A 681 -12.78 -11.86 21.20
CA CYS A 681 -13.27 -11.23 22.42
C CYS A 681 -12.55 -9.90 22.71
N HIS A 682 -11.25 -9.79 22.37
CA HIS A 682 -10.41 -8.59 22.52
C HIS A 682 -10.61 -7.56 21.40
N ARG A 683 -11.61 -7.75 20.54
CA ARG A 683 -11.95 -6.86 19.44
C ARG A 683 -13.31 -6.20 19.65
N ILE A 684 -13.35 -4.88 19.56
CA ILE A 684 -14.58 -4.11 19.33
C ILE A 684 -14.56 -3.65 17.87
N GLU A 685 -15.45 -4.18 17.04
CA GLU A 685 -15.53 -3.77 15.63
C GLU A 685 -16.44 -2.56 15.49
N GLN A 686 -15.99 -1.49 14.83
CA GLN A 686 -16.80 -0.32 14.52
C GLN A 686 -16.82 -0.07 13.02
N GLU A 687 -18.01 -0.10 12.44
CA GLU A 687 -18.27 0.31 11.06
C GLU A 687 -18.97 1.68 11.09
N TYR A 688 -18.48 2.62 10.29
CA TYR A 688 -19.01 3.98 10.25
C TYR A 688 -19.81 4.19 8.98
N ARG A 689 -20.84 5.05 9.02
CA ARG A 689 -21.50 5.57 7.83
C ARG A 689 -21.33 7.08 7.80
N VAL A 690 -20.51 7.58 6.87
CA VAL A 690 -20.14 9.02 6.80
C VAL A 690 -20.45 9.57 5.41
N GLY A 691 -21.25 10.63 5.37
CA GLY A 691 -21.66 11.33 4.15
C GLY A 691 -23.14 11.11 3.77
N PRO A 692 -23.60 11.77 2.69
CA PRO A 692 -22.84 12.69 1.84
C PRO A 692 -22.47 13.98 2.58
N LEU A 693 -21.26 14.48 2.37
CA LEU A 693 -20.77 15.71 3.02
C LEU A 693 -21.30 16.97 2.31
N GLU A 694 -21.45 18.08 3.03
CA GLU A 694 -21.53 19.40 2.41
C GLU A 694 -20.20 19.74 1.71
N LEU A 695 -20.23 20.70 0.77
CA LEU A 695 -19.00 21.19 0.13
C LEU A 695 -18.10 21.86 1.17
N ASN A 696 -16.79 21.63 1.05
CA ASN A 696 -15.75 22.16 1.91
C ASN A 696 -15.91 21.73 3.37
N ARG A 697 -16.09 20.41 3.54
CA ARG A 697 -16.11 19.71 4.82
C ARG A 697 -15.16 18.53 4.81
N GLU A 698 -14.51 18.31 5.95
CA GLU A 698 -13.67 17.16 6.20
C GLU A 698 -14.11 16.52 7.52
N ALA A 699 -14.72 15.34 7.43
CA ALA A 699 -15.35 14.66 8.56
C ALA A 699 -14.35 13.80 9.32
N VAL A 700 -14.32 13.97 10.65
CA VAL A 700 -13.43 13.27 11.57
C VAL A 700 -14.23 12.62 12.69
N LEU A 701 -13.73 11.49 13.19
CA LEU A 701 -14.16 10.91 14.45
C LEU A 701 -13.08 11.16 15.48
N ARG A 702 -13.41 11.89 16.55
CA ARG A 702 -12.51 12.11 17.68
C ARG A 702 -12.92 11.20 18.84
N THR A 703 -11.95 10.43 19.32
CA THR A 703 -12.06 9.66 20.56
C THR A 703 -11.28 10.40 21.65
N SER A 704 -11.98 10.91 22.66
CA SER A 704 -11.37 11.57 23.83
C SER A 704 -11.40 10.62 25.01
N THR A 705 -10.26 10.42 25.68
CA THR A 705 -10.11 9.49 26.80
C THR A 705 -9.54 10.19 28.03
N ASN A 706 -9.63 9.53 29.19
CA ASN A 706 -8.93 9.96 30.40
C ASN A 706 -7.46 9.47 30.49
N LEU A 707 -6.89 8.91 29.41
CA LEU A 707 -5.49 8.48 29.38
C LEU A 707 -4.55 9.69 29.37
N ASN A 708 -3.45 9.62 30.12
CA ASN A 708 -2.41 10.64 30.09
C ASN A 708 -1.36 10.31 29.02
N THR A 709 -1.67 10.62 27.76
CA THR A 709 -0.84 10.26 26.60
C THR A 709 0.28 11.25 26.32
N ARG A 710 0.26 12.44 26.95
CA ARG A 710 1.16 13.57 26.67
C ARG A 710 1.13 14.01 25.21
N GLN A 711 -0.04 13.90 24.56
CA GLN A 711 -0.23 14.18 23.13
C GLN A 711 0.74 13.39 22.22
N LEU A 712 1.15 12.20 22.66
CA LEU A 712 1.97 11.30 21.86
C LEU A 712 1.07 10.34 21.11
N LEU A 713 1.16 10.40 19.79
CA LEU A 713 0.53 9.45 18.88
C LEU A 713 1.57 8.45 18.37
N TYR A 714 1.12 7.24 18.09
CA TYR A 714 1.89 6.23 17.40
C TYR A 714 1.15 5.83 16.13
N THR A 715 1.82 5.83 14.99
CA THR A 715 1.24 5.40 13.70
C THR A 715 2.17 4.45 12.99
N ASP A 716 1.62 3.53 12.21
CA ASP A 716 2.42 2.64 11.39
C ASP A 716 3.07 3.37 10.19
N SER A 717 4.23 2.88 9.76
CA SER A 717 4.85 3.18 8.46
C SER A 717 4.56 2.02 7.52
N ASN A 718 3.53 2.18 6.69
CA ASN A 718 3.12 1.23 5.64
C ASN A 718 2.73 -0.18 6.13
N GLY A 719 2.18 -0.29 7.34
CA GLY A 719 1.85 -1.57 7.98
C GLY A 719 3.07 -2.38 8.41
N TYR A 720 4.23 -1.72 8.56
CA TYR A 720 5.49 -2.35 8.92
C TYR A 720 5.94 -2.01 10.33
N GLN A 721 6.53 -0.83 10.52
CA GLN A 721 7.09 -0.37 11.80
C GLN A 721 6.20 0.71 12.42
N ILE A 722 6.30 0.92 13.73
CA ILE A 722 5.59 1.99 14.42
C ILE A 722 6.47 3.23 14.58
N GLN A 723 5.94 4.37 14.16
CA GLN A 723 6.56 5.69 14.28
C GLN A 723 5.96 6.48 15.44
N LYS A 724 6.82 7.15 16.20
CA LYS A 724 6.44 8.05 17.30
C LYS A 724 6.14 9.44 16.77
N ARG A 725 4.95 9.96 17.05
CA ARG A 725 4.43 11.24 16.57
C ARG A 725 4.15 12.19 17.75
N PRO A 726 5.19 12.84 18.31
CA PRO A 726 4.97 13.83 19.35
C PRO A 726 4.27 15.05 18.74
N PHE A 727 3.27 15.59 19.43
CA PHE A 727 2.65 16.85 19.05
C PHE A 727 3.68 17.98 18.99
N LYS A 728 3.62 18.78 17.92
CA LYS A 728 4.47 19.96 17.73
C LYS A 728 3.60 21.18 17.49
N ALA A 729 3.82 22.23 18.27
CA ALA A 729 3.22 23.53 18.00
C ALA A 729 3.99 24.21 16.86
N TYR A 730 3.28 24.59 15.80
CA TYR A 730 3.82 25.32 14.67
C TYR A 730 3.22 26.72 14.61
N VAL A 731 4.00 27.71 14.17
CA VAL A 731 3.50 29.08 13.99
C VAL A 731 2.33 29.10 13.00
N ASN A 732 2.41 28.29 11.94
CA ASN A 732 1.39 28.16 10.92
C ASN A 732 0.97 26.70 10.77
N ASN A 733 -0.32 26.49 10.49
CA ASN A 733 -0.91 25.20 10.16
C ASN A 733 -0.65 24.08 11.17
N THR A 734 -0.70 24.38 12.48
CA THR A 734 -0.45 23.40 13.56
C THR A 734 -1.31 22.14 13.42
N VAL A 735 -2.60 22.27 13.13
CA VAL A 735 -3.50 21.12 13.01
C VAL A 735 -3.05 20.20 11.88
N ALA A 736 -2.92 20.70 10.65
CA ALA A 736 -2.60 19.84 9.51
C ALA A 736 -1.17 19.28 9.55
N ARG A 737 -0.21 20.01 10.14
CA ARG A 737 1.18 19.52 10.35
C ARG A 737 1.32 18.49 11.47
N ASN A 738 0.26 18.21 12.23
CA ASN A 738 0.19 17.11 13.20
C ASN A 738 -0.72 15.96 12.73
N TYR A 739 -1.15 15.96 11.48
CA TYR A 739 -1.78 14.80 10.85
C TYR A 739 -0.71 13.87 10.26
N TYR A 740 -0.89 12.58 10.47
CA TYR A 740 0.00 11.52 10.01
C TYR A 740 -0.83 10.42 9.31
N PRO A 741 -0.23 9.65 8.39
CA PRO A 741 -0.92 8.50 7.84
C PRO A 741 -1.04 7.39 8.89
N MET A 742 -2.23 6.80 8.96
CA MET A 742 -2.49 5.48 9.52
C MET A 742 -2.81 4.59 8.33
N ALA A 743 -1.83 3.85 7.80
CA ALA A 743 -2.09 2.93 6.70
C ALA A 743 -2.87 1.70 7.19
N GLN A 744 -2.65 1.29 8.45
CA GLN A 744 -3.42 0.22 9.10
C GLN A 744 -3.54 0.38 10.62
N THR A 745 -2.56 0.93 11.33
CA THR A 745 -2.50 0.91 12.80
C THR A 745 -2.13 2.27 13.38
N ALA A 746 -2.93 2.75 14.34
CA ALA A 746 -2.55 3.87 15.20
C ALA A 746 -2.93 3.58 16.65
N TYR A 747 -2.22 4.18 17.60
CA TYR A 747 -2.59 4.08 19.00
C TYR A 747 -2.13 5.27 19.83
N ILE A 748 -2.80 5.41 20.97
CA ILE A 748 -2.40 6.29 22.07
C ILE A 748 -2.28 5.44 23.33
N GLU A 749 -1.36 5.81 24.22
CA GLU A 749 -1.11 5.08 25.45
C GLU A 749 -0.64 6.00 26.57
N ASP A 750 -0.92 5.58 27.81
CA ASP A 750 -0.20 6.06 28.99
C ASP A 750 0.90 5.05 29.40
N ASP A 751 1.39 5.12 30.63
CA ASP A 751 2.43 4.21 31.10
C ASP A 751 1.96 2.75 31.21
N THR A 752 0.66 2.51 31.29
CA THR A 752 0.08 1.22 31.66
C THR A 752 -0.91 0.66 30.63
N THR A 753 -1.66 1.52 29.95
CA THR A 753 -2.85 1.19 29.16
C THR A 753 -2.75 1.80 27.77
N ARG A 754 -3.16 1.05 26.76
CA ARG A 754 -3.12 1.44 25.35
C ARG A 754 -4.49 1.28 24.72
N LEU A 755 -4.93 2.30 23.99
CA LEU A 755 -6.06 2.25 23.08
C LEU A 755 -5.52 2.19 21.65
N MET A 756 -5.77 1.08 20.96
CA MET A 756 -5.30 0.83 19.60
C MET A 756 -6.45 0.80 18.60
N LEU A 757 -6.18 1.36 17.43
CA LEU A 757 -7.08 1.44 16.28
C LEU A 757 -6.44 0.67 15.13
N LEU A 758 -7.16 -0.33 14.60
CA LEU A 758 -6.78 -1.07 13.40
C LEU A 758 -7.79 -0.76 12.29
N ALA A 759 -7.34 -0.17 11.20
CA ALA A 759 -8.20 0.27 10.10
C ALA A 759 -8.11 -0.66 8.89
N GLU A 760 -9.24 -0.89 8.22
CA GLU A 760 -9.27 -1.70 6.98
C GLU A 760 -8.69 -0.97 5.76
N ARG A 761 -8.52 0.35 5.86
CA ARG A 761 -8.04 1.24 4.81
C ARG A 761 -7.26 2.38 5.43
N ALA A 762 -6.47 3.08 4.61
CA ALA A 762 -5.66 4.19 5.08
C ALA A 762 -6.51 5.43 5.44
N HIS A 763 -6.09 6.14 6.49
CA HIS A 763 -6.68 7.38 6.97
C HIS A 763 -5.62 8.36 7.46
N GLY A 764 -5.94 9.66 7.44
CA GLY A 764 -5.23 10.66 8.25
C GLY A 764 -5.64 10.58 9.72
N VAL A 765 -4.66 10.58 10.63
CA VAL A 765 -4.87 10.51 12.09
C VAL A 765 -4.05 11.57 12.82
N SER A 766 -4.55 12.06 13.95
CA SER A 766 -3.83 13.01 14.82
C SER A 766 -4.13 12.82 16.31
N SER A 767 -3.26 13.34 17.17
CA SER A 767 -3.50 13.52 18.61
C SER A 767 -3.29 14.99 18.98
N LEU A 768 -4.35 15.79 18.81
CA LEU A 768 -4.30 17.24 19.04
C LEU A 768 -4.44 17.63 20.52
N GLY A 769 -4.97 16.74 21.35
CA GLY A 769 -5.13 16.95 22.79
C GLY A 769 -4.70 15.73 23.60
N ASN A 770 -4.39 15.95 24.89
CA ASN A 770 -3.99 14.85 25.77
C ASN A 770 -5.13 13.83 25.90
N GLY A 771 -4.81 12.54 25.79
CA GLY A 771 -5.81 11.47 25.82
C GLY A 771 -6.69 11.40 24.56
N GLN A 772 -6.41 12.18 23.51
CA GLN A 772 -7.24 12.22 22.30
C GLN A 772 -6.56 11.55 21.11
N VAL A 773 -7.38 10.90 20.29
CA VAL A 773 -7.02 10.48 18.93
C VAL A 773 -8.18 10.83 18.01
N GLU A 774 -7.90 11.44 16.86
CA GLU A 774 -8.91 11.69 15.83
C GLU A 774 -8.51 11.09 14.49
N VAL A 775 -9.50 10.51 13.80
CA VAL A 775 -9.33 9.86 12.49
C VAL A 775 -10.20 10.59 11.48
N MET A 776 -9.60 11.04 10.37
CA MET A 776 -10.32 11.64 9.26
C MET A 776 -10.90 10.54 8.36
N LEU A 777 -12.23 10.53 8.23
CA LEU A 777 -12.99 9.44 7.60
C LEU A 777 -13.40 9.77 6.17
N HIS A 778 -13.71 11.04 5.88
CA HIS A 778 -14.17 11.49 4.57
C HIS A 778 -13.89 12.98 4.33
N ARG A 779 -13.77 13.39 3.06
CA ARG A 779 -13.49 14.77 2.65
C ARG A 779 -14.26 15.10 1.37
N ARG A 780 -14.85 16.30 1.31
CA ARG A 780 -15.49 16.84 0.10
C ARG A 780 -15.15 18.30 -0.07
N LEU A 781 -14.49 18.62 -1.19
CA LEU A 781 -13.81 19.89 -1.42
C LEU A 781 -14.13 20.44 -2.80
N TRP A 782 -14.22 21.75 -2.88
CA TRP A 782 -14.28 22.50 -4.13
C TRP A 782 -13.50 23.80 -3.96
N ASN A 783 -12.59 24.07 -4.91
CA ASN A 783 -11.80 25.28 -4.90
C ASN A 783 -11.82 25.99 -6.26
N ASN A 784 -11.37 27.25 -6.28
CA ASN A 784 -11.29 28.09 -7.46
C ASN A 784 -9.85 28.26 -7.99
N LEU A 785 -8.93 27.37 -7.64
CA LEU A 785 -7.59 27.36 -8.22
C LEU A 785 -7.70 27.00 -9.70
N GLN A 786 -7.24 27.90 -10.58
CA GLN A 786 -7.41 27.74 -12.03
C GLN A 786 -6.79 26.43 -12.54
N TRP A 787 -5.68 26.00 -11.94
CA TRP A 787 -5.03 24.72 -12.24
C TRP A 787 -5.98 23.53 -11.99
N ASP A 788 -6.56 23.46 -10.78
CA ASP A 788 -7.48 22.38 -10.42
C ASP A 788 -8.74 22.35 -11.28
N LEU A 789 -9.26 23.53 -11.63
CA LEU A 789 -10.41 23.64 -12.53
C LEU A 789 -10.08 23.18 -13.95
N ASN A 790 -8.90 23.52 -14.48
CA ASN A 790 -8.48 23.13 -15.82
C ASN A 790 -8.31 21.61 -15.96
N TYR A 791 -7.82 20.95 -14.91
CA TYR A 791 -7.55 19.51 -14.92
C TYR A 791 -8.58 18.65 -14.20
N ASN A 792 -9.63 19.26 -13.66
CA ASN A 792 -10.67 18.61 -12.87
C ASN A 792 -10.10 17.83 -11.67
N LEU A 793 -9.21 18.48 -10.90
CA LEU A 793 -8.55 17.91 -9.72
C LEU A 793 -9.24 18.24 -8.40
N THR A 794 -10.41 18.88 -8.43
CA THR A 794 -11.21 19.13 -7.22
C THR A 794 -11.77 17.82 -6.63
N LEU A 795 -11.71 17.65 -5.31
CA LEU A 795 -12.24 16.48 -4.61
C LEU A 795 -13.74 16.62 -4.28
N ASN A 796 -14.61 16.70 -5.29
CA ASN A 796 -16.06 16.74 -5.10
C ASN A 796 -16.66 15.33 -4.89
N ASP A 797 -16.24 14.63 -3.84
CA ASP A 797 -16.73 13.30 -3.50
C ASP A 797 -18.05 13.36 -2.72
N SER A 798 -19.16 13.06 -3.40
CA SER A 798 -20.51 13.03 -2.82
C SER A 798 -20.89 11.65 -2.26
N SER A 799 -19.97 10.68 -2.22
CA SER A 799 -20.28 9.34 -1.74
C SER A 799 -20.55 9.30 -0.23
N VAL A 800 -21.28 8.26 0.19
CA VAL A 800 -21.33 7.81 1.58
C VAL A 800 -20.26 6.74 1.74
N VAL A 801 -19.33 6.92 2.67
CA VAL A 801 -18.24 5.98 2.91
C VAL A 801 -18.51 5.12 4.13
N TYR A 802 -17.98 3.89 4.09
CA TYR A 802 -18.17 2.87 5.11
C TYR A 802 -16.84 2.33 5.65
N PRO A 803 -16.01 3.12 6.34
CA PRO A 803 -14.76 2.63 6.90
C PRO A 803 -15.04 1.72 8.11
N VAL A 804 -14.18 0.71 8.29
CA VAL A 804 -14.18 -0.19 9.45
C VAL A 804 -12.91 0.00 10.25
N ILE A 805 -13.05 0.21 11.55
CA ILE A 805 -11.95 0.29 12.52
C ILE A 805 -12.22 -0.69 13.66
N TRP A 806 -11.25 -1.52 13.98
CA TRP A 806 -11.26 -2.34 15.18
C TRP A 806 -10.55 -1.62 16.32
N LEU A 807 -11.19 -1.58 17.48
CA LEU A 807 -10.60 -1.08 18.72
C LEU A 807 -10.11 -2.25 19.57
N ILE A 808 -8.90 -2.12 20.09
CA ILE A 808 -8.33 -3.00 21.12
C ILE A 808 -7.88 -2.12 22.28
N LEU A 809 -8.37 -2.43 23.49
CA LEU A 809 -8.02 -1.71 24.70
C LEU A 809 -7.40 -2.69 25.70
N GLY A 810 -6.27 -2.33 26.31
CA GLY A 810 -5.71 -3.16 27.37
C GLY A 810 -4.34 -2.70 27.83
N SER A 811 -3.67 -3.54 28.61
CA SER A 811 -2.26 -3.33 28.95
C SER A 811 -1.38 -3.43 27.70
N LYS A 812 -0.18 -2.83 27.73
CA LYS A 812 0.78 -2.93 26.62
C LYS A 812 1.06 -4.39 26.24
N ALA A 813 1.23 -5.27 27.23
CA ALA A 813 1.43 -6.70 27.02
C ALA A 813 0.27 -7.37 26.25
N ILE A 814 -0.97 -7.14 26.68
CA ILE A 814 -2.16 -7.70 26.00
C ILE A 814 -2.24 -7.17 24.56
N THR A 815 -2.11 -5.86 24.39
CA THR A 815 -2.22 -5.25 23.05
C THR A 815 -1.14 -5.73 22.11
N ASN A 816 0.12 -5.88 22.57
CA ASN A 816 1.23 -6.39 21.77
C ASN A 816 0.93 -7.80 21.23
N ILE A 817 0.41 -8.71 22.06
CA ILE A 817 0.10 -10.09 21.67
C ILE A 817 -0.96 -10.15 20.55
N PHE A 818 -2.01 -9.34 20.64
CA PHE A 818 -3.18 -9.51 19.78
C PHE A 818 -3.18 -8.64 18.53
N TYR A 819 -2.52 -7.48 18.52
CA TYR A 819 -2.75 -6.55 17.42
C TYR A 819 -2.15 -7.00 16.10
N GLN A 820 -0.98 -7.65 16.12
CA GLN A 820 -0.31 -8.15 14.92
C GLN A 820 -1.15 -9.22 14.21
N THR A 821 -1.78 -10.12 14.97
CA THR A 821 -2.68 -11.14 14.42
C THR A 821 -4.05 -10.54 14.07
N SER A 822 -4.55 -9.59 14.85
CA SER A 822 -5.82 -8.90 14.58
C SER A 822 -5.76 -8.06 13.31
N ARG A 823 -4.68 -7.31 13.08
CA ARG A 823 -4.56 -6.47 11.88
C ARG A 823 -4.53 -7.33 10.60
N LEU A 824 -3.83 -8.46 10.63
CA LEU A 824 -3.81 -9.41 9.51
C LEU A 824 -5.13 -10.15 9.35
N ALA A 825 -5.86 -10.42 10.43
CA ALA A 825 -7.23 -10.95 10.36
C ALA A 825 -8.24 -9.91 9.82
N LEU A 826 -8.01 -8.62 10.04
CA LEU A 826 -8.78 -7.52 9.44
C LEU A 826 -8.49 -7.39 7.94
N GLU A 827 -7.22 -7.49 7.58
CA GLU A 827 -6.74 -7.36 6.20
C GLU A 827 -7.13 -8.57 5.34
N HIS A 828 -6.81 -9.79 5.79
CA HIS A 828 -7.05 -11.05 5.07
C HIS A 828 -8.21 -11.84 5.66
N ARG A 829 -9.41 -11.24 5.63
CA ARG A 829 -10.64 -11.90 6.06
C ARG A 829 -10.92 -13.16 5.21
N PRO A 830 -11.64 -14.15 5.76
CA PRO A 830 -12.03 -15.34 4.99
C PRO A 830 -12.83 -14.97 3.74
N VAL A 831 -12.54 -15.66 2.64
CA VAL A 831 -13.25 -15.49 1.38
C VAL A 831 -14.46 -16.41 1.35
N ILE A 832 -15.64 -15.84 1.13
CA ILE A 832 -16.93 -16.55 1.06
C ILE A 832 -17.28 -16.76 -0.42
N MET A 833 -17.63 -17.99 -0.78
CA MET A 833 -18.06 -18.40 -2.12
C MET A 833 -19.35 -19.21 -2.03
N PHE A 834 -20.22 -19.08 -3.03
CA PHE A 834 -21.53 -19.73 -3.07
C PHE A 834 -21.57 -20.81 -4.17
N GLY A 835 -22.37 -21.87 -3.95
CA GLY A 835 -22.65 -22.90 -4.96
C GLY A 835 -24.11 -23.35 -4.93
N GLU A 836 -24.67 -23.68 -6.11
CA GLU A 836 -26.02 -24.25 -6.28
C GLU A 836 -25.98 -25.79 -6.33
N LEU A 837 -27.04 -26.43 -5.82
CA LEU A 837 -27.32 -27.86 -6.04
C LEU A 837 -28.26 -28.03 -7.24
N SER A 838 -27.79 -28.72 -8.27
CA SER A 838 -28.68 -29.46 -9.16
C SER A 838 -29.09 -30.78 -8.51
N GLY A 839 -30.23 -30.76 -7.81
CA GLY A 839 -31.22 -31.85 -7.80
C GLY A 839 -30.96 -33.20 -7.11
N ASP A 840 -29.75 -33.58 -6.70
CA ASP A 840 -29.55 -34.90 -6.08
C ASP A 840 -29.37 -34.82 -4.55
N LYS A 841 -30.23 -35.56 -3.83
CA LYS A 841 -30.16 -35.75 -2.38
C LYS A 841 -28.74 -36.20 -1.96
N PRO A 842 -28.18 -35.68 -0.85
CA PRO A 842 -26.92 -36.19 -0.33
C PRO A 842 -27.06 -37.70 -0.07
N LYS A 843 -26.17 -38.49 -0.66
CA LYS A 843 -26.08 -39.92 -0.36
C LYS A 843 -25.80 -40.10 1.14
N LEU A 844 -26.48 -41.07 1.76
CA LEU A 844 -26.31 -41.42 3.17
C LEU A 844 -24.82 -41.63 3.55
N PRO A 845 -24.47 -41.48 4.84
CA PRO A 845 -23.09 -41.46 5.35
C PRO A 845 -22.22 -42.71 5.08
N GLY A 846 -22.75 -43.75 4.42
CA GLY A 846 -22.07 -45.02 4.18
C GLY A 846 -21.30 -45.15 2.85
N GLN A 847 -21.28 -44.13 1.97
CA GLN A 847 -20.63 -44.22 0.65
C GLN A 847 -19.87 -42.96 0.20
N LEU A 848 -19.40 -42.12 1.13
CA LEU A 848 -18.29 -41.20 0.84
C LEU A 848 -17.01 -42.03 0.92
N GLN A 849 -16.41 -42.32 -0.24
CA GLN A 849 -15.08 -42.93 -0.32
C GLN A 849 -14.09 -42.15 0.55
N GLN A 850 -13.27 -42.90 1.28
CA GLN A 850 -12.21 -42.51 2.23
C GLN A 850 -11.08 -41.61 1.66
N ASN A 851 -11.29 -40.82 0.61
CA ASN A 851 -10.20 -40.20 -0.15
C ASN A 851 -9.88 -38.73 0.18
N ASP A 852 -10.68 -38.03 0.99
CA ASP A 852 -10.36 -36.64 1.42
C ASP A 852 -10.07 -36.58 2.92
N VAL A 853 -8.99 -37.22 3.37
CA VAL A 853 -8.38 -36.83 4.64
C VAL A 853 -7.63 -35.52 4.38
N PRO A 854 -8.01 -34.38 5.00
CA PRO A 854 -7.26 -33.15 4.84
C PRO A 854 -5.80 -33.40 5.22
N GLY A 855 -4.87 -33.08 4.32
CA GLY A 855 -3.45 -33.05 4.67
C GLY A 855 -3.20 -32.17 5.90
N PRO A 856 -2.08 -32.34 6.61
CA PRO A 856 -1.80 -31.55 7.81
C PRO A 856 -1.88 -30.05 7.50
N PRO A 857 -2.53 -29.24 8.34
CA PRO A 857 -2.75 -27.83 8.06
C PRO A 857 -1.41 -27.08 8.03
N VAL A 858 -1.31 -26.07 7.16
CA VAL A 858 -0.16 -25.17 7.12
C VAL A 858 -0.37 -24.09 8.16
N THR A 859 0.25 -24.26 9.33
CA THR A 859 0.11 -23.33 10.46
C THR A 859 1.46 -22.78 10.89
N LEU A 860 1.61 -21.46 10.86
CA LEU A 860 2.76 -20.75 11.36
C LEU A 860 2.59 -20.35 12.85
N PRO A 861 3.68 -20.14 13.58
CA PRO A 861 3.66 -19.44 14.86
C PRO A 861 3.02 -18.04 14.74
N PRO A 862 2.43 -17.49 15.82
CA PRO A 862 1.70 -16.22 15.79
C PRO A 862 2.59 -14.98 15.54
N ASN A 863 3.92 -15.12 15.65
CA ASN A 863 4.88 -14.08 15.30
C ASN A 863 5.40 -14.15 13.85
N LEU A 864 5.00 -15.17 13.09
CA LEU A 864 5.30 -15.30 11.66
C LEU A 864 4.05 -15.22 10.81
N HIS A 865 4.15 -14.53 9.68
CA HIS A 865 3.10 -14.47 8.66
C HIS A 865 3.62 -14.99 7.32
N LEU A 866 2.79 -15.79 6.64
CA LEU A 866 3.04 -16.24 5.27
C LEU A 866 2.58 -15.12 4.33
N GLN A 867 3.47 -14.18 4.03
CA GLN A 867 3.18 -12.97 3.26
C GLN A 867 2.93 -13.24 1.78
N THR A 868 3.51 -14.30 1.22
CA THR A 868 3.25 -14.70 -0.18
C THR A 868 3.29 -16.21 -0.29
N LEU A 869 2.32 -16.77 -1.02
CA LEU A 869 2.32 -18.14 -1.51
C LEU A 869 1.70 -18.14 -2.89
N SER A 870 2.53 -18.07 -3.93
CA SER A 870 2.03 -17.88 -5.29
C SER A 870 2.87 -18.61 -6.34
N ILE A 871 2.24 -18.91 -7.47
CA ILE A 871 2.95 -19.29 -8.70
C ILE A 871 3.07 -18.00 -9.52
N PRO A 872 4.27 -17.39 -9.65
CA PRO A 872 4.41 -16.08 -10.27
C PRO A 872 4.13 -16.11 -11.78
N GLY A 873 4.30 -17.26 -12.44
CA GLY A 873 4.07 -17.40 -13.88
C GLY A 873 5.26 -17.01 -14.75
N TRP A 874 6.39 -16.66 -14.14
CA TRP A 874 7.62 -16.30 -14.83
C TRP A 874 8.23 -17.46 -15.63
N ARG A 875 8.94 -17.13 -16.70
CA ARG A 875 9.53 -18.09 -17.65
C ARG A 875 11.06 -18.11 -17.63
N TYR A 876 11.70 -17.28 -16.83
CA TYR A 876 13.17 -17.21 -16.74
C TYR A 876 13.83 -18.39 -16.00
N SER A 877 15.10 -18.68 -16.29
CA SER A 877 15.94 -19.59 -15.49
C SER A 877 16.32 -18.97 -14.14
N SER A 878 16.20 -19.75 -13.07
CA SER A 878 16.59 -19.33 -11.72
C SER A 878 18.12 -19.17 -11.58
N ASN A 879 18.89 -19.72 -12.53
CA ASN A 879 20.31 -19.50 -12.72
C ASN A 879 20.55 -18.28 -13.63
N HIS A 880 21.22 -17.26 -13.09
CA HIS A 880 21.46 -16.00 -13.79
C HIS A 880 22.32 -16.13 -15.05
N ALA A 881 23.38 -16.94 -15.00
CA ALA A 881 24.28 -17.11 -16.16
C ALA A 881 23.55 -17.78 -17.33
N GLU A 882 22.73 -18.78 -17.04
CA GLU A 882 21.87 -19.43 -18.03
C GLU A 882 20.81 -18.46 -18.58
N GLN A 883 20.19 -17.65 -17.71
CA GLN A 883 19.18 -16.70 -18.15
C GLN A 883 19.77 -15.66 -19.11
N VAL A 884 20.89 -15.03 -18.75
CA VAL A 884 21.58 -14.05 -19.60
C VAL A 884 22.05 -14.70 -20.91
N HIS A 885 22.56 -15.93 -20.87
CA HIS A 885 22.93 -16.66 -22.08
C HIS A 885 21.71 -16.91 -23.00
N SER A 886 20.56 -17.31 -22.44
CA SER A 886 19.34 -17.55 -23.22
C SER A 886 18.81 -16.28 -23.91
N ILE A 887 18.84 -15.15 -23.20
CA ILE A 887 18.48 -13.82 -23.73
C ILE A 887 19.40 -13.45 -24.90
N ARG A 888 20.72 -13.56 -24.71
CA ARG A 888 21.71 -13.23 -25.76
C ARG A 888 21.56 -14.06 -27.02
N MET A 889 21.15 -15.33 -26.88
CA MET A 889 20.95 -16.23 -28.02
C MET A 889 19.61 -15.99 -28.74
N GLY A 890 18.79 -15.02 -28.33
CA GLY A 890 17.43 -14.84 -28.84
C GLY A 890 16.51 -16.01 -28.52
N LYS A 891 16.96 -16.93 -27.65
CA LYS A 891 16.20 -18.07 -27.15
C LYS A 891 15.50 -17.65 -25.86
N GLN A 892 14.76 -16.54 -25.88
CA GLN A 892 13.78 -16.30 -24.82
C GLN A 892 12.96 -17.57 -24.72
N LYS A 893 12.90 -18.19 -23.53
CA LYS A 893 12.26 -19.49 -23.34
C LYS A 893 10.84 -19.42 -23.94
N GLN A 894 10.65 -20.02 -25.12
CA GLN A 894 9.35 -20.31 -25.71
C GLN A 894 8.57 -21.37 -24.90
N GLY A 895 9.02 -21.66 -23.67
CA GLY A 895 8.42 -22.64 -22.78
C GLY A 895 7.25 -22.05 -21.98
N ASN A 896 6.41 -22.94 -21.47
CA ASN A 896 5.32 -22.60 -20.56
C ASN A 896 5.88 -22.05 -19.23
N ALA A 897 5.03 -21.31 -18.50
CA ALA A 897 5.32 -20.91 -17.13
C ALA A 897 5.77 -22.10 -16.27
N ASP A 898 6.74 -21.88 -15.38
CA ASP A 898 7.19 -22.92 -14.46
C ASP A 898 6.22 -23.03 -13.28
N PHE A 899 5.23 -23.90 -13.42
CA PHE A 899 4.22 -24.18 -12.38
C PHE A 899 4.78 -24.96 -11.18
N SER A 900 5.99 -25.51 -11.27
CA SER A 900 6.65 -26.18 -10.15
C SER A 900 7.32 -25.20 -9.19
N ARG A 901 7.61 -23.98 -9.67
CA ARG A 901 8.23 -22.91 -8.91
C ARG A 901 7.17 -22.11 -8.14
N VAL A 902 7.12 -22.33 -6.82
CA VAL A 902 6.27 -21.55 -5.90
C VAL A 902 7.11 -20.47 -5.23
N LEU A 903 6.69 -19.21 -5.35
CA LEU A 903 7.23 -18.08 -4.61
C LEU A 903 6.61 -18.06 -3.21
N LEU A 904 7.47 -18.10 -2.20
CA LEU A 904 7.07 -18.09 -0.79
C LEU A 904 7.79 -16.97 -0.05
N ARG A 905 7.04 -16.17 0.71
CA ARG A 905 7.60 -15.17 1.63
C ARG A 905 7.11 -15.39 3.04
N ILE A 906 8.04 -15.39 4.01
CA ILE A 906 7.73 -15.42 5.44
C ILE A 906 8.24 -14.14 6.06
N ARG A 907 7.36 -13.46 6.80
CA ARG A 907 7.64 -12.23 7.52
C ARG A 907 7.53 -12.45 9.03
N HIS A 908 8.49 -11.93 9.78
CA HIS A 908 8.33 -11.74 11.22
C HIS A 908 7.53 -10.46 11.51
N LEU A 909 6.55 -10.57 12.40
CA LEU A 909 5.57 -9.49 12.61
C LEU A 909 6.03 -8.41 13.59
N TYR A 910 6.82 -8.81 14.59
CA TYR A 910 7.19 -7.95 15.70
C TYR A 910 8.56 -7.30 15.49
N GLU A 911 8.69 -6.07 16.01
CA GLU A 911 9.95 -5.34 16.19
C GLU A 911 10.76 -5.90 17.36
N VAL A 912 12.09 -5.71 17.31
CA VAL A 912 12.99 -6.07 18.41
C VAL A 912 12.55 -5.37 19.70
N GLY A 913 12.34 -6.15 20.76
CA GLY A 913 11.97 -5.64 22.09
C GLY A 913 10.50 -5.23 22.23
N GLU A 914 9.67 -5.44 21.22
CA GLU A 914 8.24 -5.12 21.28
C GLU A 914 7.48 -6.05 22.25
N ASP A 915 7.74 -7.35 22.22
CA ASP A 915 7.19 -8.35 23.13
C ASP A 915 8.31 -9.30 23.63
N PRO A 916 8.35 -9.66 24.93
CA PRO A 916 9.42 -10.50 25.46
C PRO A 916 9.54 -11.89 24.82
N VAL A 917 8.44 -12.44 24.28
CA VAL A 917 8.38 -13.79 23.70
C VAL A 917 8.22 -13.72 22.19
N LEU A 918 7.29 -12.92 21.69
CA LEU A 918 6.91 -12.87 20.27
C LEU A 918 7.91 -12.09 19.43
N SER A 919 8.74 -11.23 20.03
CA SER A 919 9.86 -10.55 19.35
C SER A 919 11.17 -11.35 19.34
N GLN A 920 11.15 -12.65 19.61
CA GLN A 920 12.34 -13.51 19.51
C GLN A 920 12.43 -14.16 18.13
N PRO A 921 13.65 -14.42 17.61
CA PRO A 921 13.83 -15.14 16.35
C PRO A 921 13.13 -16.50 16.35
N VAL A 922 12.54 -16.87 15.21
CA VAL A 922 11.77 -18.11 15.06
C VAL A 922 12.43 -19.03 14.06
N THR A 923 12.65 -20.28 14.46
CA THR A 923 13.16 -21.33 13.57
C THR A 923 12.03 -22.21 13.06
N VAL A 924 11.94 -22.38 11.74
CA VAL A 924 10.90 -23.18 11.06
C VAL A 924 11.54 -24.16 10.08
N ASN A 925 11.06 -25.40 10.08
CA ASN A 925 11.40 -26.39 9.07
C ASN A 925 10.39 -26.32 7.91
N LEU A 926 10.82 -25.84 6.73
CA LEU A 926 9.93 -25.65 5.58
C LEU A 926 9.37 -26.96 5.02
N LYS A 927 10.13 -28.07 5.09
CA LYS A 927 9.63 -29.41 4.68
C LYS A 927 8.45 -29.84 5.54
N SER A 928 8.54 -29.62 6.85
CA SER A 928 7.47 -29.94 7.79
C SER A 928 6.28 -29.00 7.64
N LEU A 929 6.54 -27.69 7.54
CA LEU A 929 5.50 -26.66 7.42
C LEU A 929 4.63 -26.86 6.17
N LEU A 930 5.26 -27.14 5.03
CA LEU A 930 4.59 -27.21 3.74
C LEU A 930 4.14 -28.62 3.36
N LYS A 931 4.25 -29.59 4.29
CA LYS A 931 3.86 -30.98 4.06
C LYS A 931 2.41 -31.14 3.59
N GLY A 932 1.51 -30.26 4.05
CA GLY A 932 0.11 -30.21 3.62
C GLY A 932 -0.11 -29.77 2.16
N LEU A 933 0.92 -29.20 1.52
CA LEU A 933 0.92 -28.79 0.12
C LEU A 933 1.59 -29.81 -0.79
N GLY A 934 2.58 -30.54 -0.27
CA GLY A 934 3.33 -31.57 -0.99
C GLY A 934 4.70 -31.85 -0.36
N SER A 935 5.44 -32.80 -0.93
CA SER A 935 6.82 -33.08 -0.51
C SER A 935 7.76 -32.02 -1.08
N VAL A 936 8.44 -31.26 -0.21
CA VAL A 936 9.39 -30.21 -0.63
C VAL A 936 10.72 -30.85 -1.08
N MET A 937 11.09 -30.62 -2.34
CA MET A 937 12.32 -31.14 -2.97
C MET A 937 13.50 -30.18 -2.81
N LEU A 938 13.28 -28.91 -3.14
CA LEU A 938 14.32 -27.89 -3.19
C LEU A 938 13.76 -26.56 -2.67
N VAL A 939 14.60 -25.85 -1.92
CA VAL A 939 14.34 -24.48 -1.48
C VAL A 939 15.53 -23.61 -1.89
N GLU A 940 15.25 -22.53 -2.61
CA GLU A 940 16.25 -21.55 -3.03
C GLU A 940 15.89 -20.20 -2.44
N GLU A 941 16.76 -19.62 -1.62
CA GLU A 941 16.54 -18.29 -1.07
C GLU A 941 16.83 -17.19 -2.10
N ARG A 942 15.96 -16.20 -2.17
CA ARG A 942 15.96 -15.15 -3.19
C ARG A 942 15.91 -13.76 -2.56
N SER A 943 16.26 -12.75 -3.36
CA SER A 943 16.03 -11.34 -3.01
C SER A 943 14.55 -11.07 -2.76
N LEU A 944 14.23 -9.91 -2.16
CA LEU A 944 12.84 -9.54 -1.82
C LEU A 944 11.86 -9.69 -3.00
N THR A 945 12.28 -9.34 -4.22
CA THR A 945 11.46 -9.45 -5.44
C THR A 945 11.51 -10.82 -6.12
N GLY A 946 12.20 -11.81 -5.54
CA GLY A 946 12.32 -13.17 -6.08
C GLY A 946 13.26 -13.33 -7.29
N THR A 947 13.78 -12.24 -7.86
CA THR A 947 14.51 -12.26 -9.13
C THR A 947 15.99 -12.57 -9.03
N TRP A 948 16.60 -12.48 -7.84
CA TRP A 948 18.04 -12.68 -7.65
C TRP A 948 18.33 -13.73 -6.59
N ASP A 949 19.42 -14.49 -6.74
CA ASP A 949 19.93 -15.38 -5.68
C ASP A 949 20.49 -14.54 -4.52
N VAL A 950 20.02 -14.78 -3.30
CA VAL A 950 20.45 -14.02 -2.11
C VAL A 950 21.96 -14.17 -1.85
N LYS A 951 22.57 -15.32 -2.15
CA LYS A 951 24.01 -15.58 -1.95
C LYS A 951 24.87 -14.81 -2.93
N ALA A 952 24.32 -14.46 -4.09
CA ALA A 952 24.97 -13.65 -5.11
C ALA A 952 24.69 -12.14 -4.94
N LEU A 953 23.78 -11.75 -4.04
CA LEU A 953 23.40 -10.37 -3.83
C LEU A 953 24.47 -9.63 -3.03
N LYS A 954 25.13 -8.65 -3.66
CA LYS A 954 26.13 -7.78 -3.01
C LYS A 954 25.63 -6.34 -3.03
N ARG A 955 25.68 -5.69 -1.87
CA ARG A 955 25.38 -4.26 -1.68
C ARG A 955 26.66 -3.50 -1.37
N TRP A 956 26.67 -2.23 -1.73
CA TRP A 956 27.71 -1.30 -1.26
C TRP A 956 27.62 -1.07 0.25
N LYS A 957 28.75 -0.74 0.85
CA LYS A 957 28.84 -0.35 2.26
C LYS A 957 29.40 1.04 2.36
N TRP A 958 28.59 1.94 2.89
CA TRP A 958 28.96 3.34 3.05
C TRP A 958 29.70 3.52 4.35
N LYS A 959 30.76 4.32 4.35
CA LYS A 959 31.53 4.61 5.57
C LYS A 959 30.71 5.55 6.45
N THR A 960 30.47 5.17 7.71
CA THR A 960 29.67 5.96 8.67
C THR A 960 30.50 6.40 9.87
N ALA A 961 30.08 7.49 10.53
CA ALA A 961 30.83 8.07 11.65
C ALA A 961 30.85 7.20 12.93
N GLN A 962 29.88 6.30 13.09
CA GLN A 962 29.69 5.51 14.32
C GLN A 962 30.38 4.14 14.30
N TYR A 963 30.71 3.58 13.12
CA TYR A 963 31.28 2.23 13.00
C TYR A 963 32.46 2.18 12.01
N PRO A 964 33.71 2.03 12.49
CA PRO A 964 34.84 1.70 11.63
C PRO A 964 34.66 0.26 11.12
N SER A 965 34.25 0.15 9.86
CA SER A 965 34.18 -1.06 9.01
C SER A 965 34.64 -2.37 9.67
N LYS A 966 33.76 -3.03 10.42
CA LYS A 966 33.86 -4.48 10.65
C LYS A 966 32.93 -5.17 9.68
N GLY A 967 33.46 -6.16 8.96
CA GLY A 967 32.76 -6.85 7.90
C GLY A 967 31.41 -7.43 8.37
N PHE A 968 30.39 -7.28 7.52
CA PHE A 968 29.16 -8.05 7.64
C PHE A 968 29.46 -9.44 7.08
N SER A 969 29.34 -10.46 7.92
CA SER A 969 29.03 -11.80 7.43
C SER A 969 27.51 -11.92 7.39
N ASN A 970 26.92 -11.90 6.18
CA ASN A 970 25.61 -12.52 5.97
C ASN A 970 25.82 -14.04 6.03
N SER A 971 26.05 -14.57 7.23
CA SER A 971 26.00 -16.00 7.50
C SER A 971 24.60 -16.34 8.00
N THR A 972 23.60 -16.15 7.15
CA THR A 972 22.36 -16.92 7.30
C THR A 972 22.62 -18.27 6.64
N GLU A 973 23.19 -19.19 7.42
CA GLU A 973 23.25 -20.60 7.03
C GLU A 973 21.82 -21.12 6.92
N THR A 974 21.33 -21.28 5.70
CA THR A 974 20.33 -22.31 5.42
C THR A 974 21.04 -23.64 5.67
N SER A 975 20.90 -24.20 6.88
CA SER A 975 21.36 -25.56 7.15
C SER A 975 20.73 -26.50 6.11
N GLY A 976 21.46 -27.53 5.68
CA GLY A 976 21.07 -28.42 4.56
C GLY A 976 19.72 -29.15 4.68
N ASN A 977 18.97 -28.92 5.75
CA ASN A 977 17.66 -29.53 6.03
C ASN A 977 16.44 -28.62 5.78
N CYS A 978 16.56 -27.52 5.01
CA CYS A 978 15.46 -26.56 4.77
C CYS A 978 14.90 -25.93 6.06
N ILE A 979 15.76 -25.79 7.07
CA ILE A 979 15.45 -25.12 8.34
C ILE A 979 15.90 -23.68 8.19
N ILE A 980 14.97 -22.75 8.43
CA ILE A 980 15.21 -21.31 8.36
C ILE A 980 14.97 -20.68 9.72
N THR A 981 15.75 -19.65 10.05
CA THR A 981 15.46 -18.74 11.16
C THR A 981 15.02 -17.40 10.59
N VAL A 982 13.94 -16.84 11.13
CA VAL A 982 13.41 -15.52 10.75
C VAL A 982 13.50 -14.62 11.98
N HIS A 983 14.27 -13.55 11.86
CA HIS A 983 14.48 -12.56 12.92
C HIS A 983 13.38 -11.51 12.97
N PRO A 984 13.27 -10.73 14.07
CA PRO A 984 12.32 -9.61 14.17
C PRO A 984 12.33 -8.71 12.94
N MET A 985 11.13 -8.40 12.45
CA MET A 985 10.84 -7.68 11.21
C MET A 985 11.36 -8.30 9.90
N GLU A 986 12.16 -9.37 9.93
CA GLU A 986 12.75 -9.98 8.74
C GLU A 986 11.70 -10.51 7.76
N ILE A 987 11.90 -10.25 6.46
CA ILE A 987 11.15 -10.84 5.36
C ILE A 987 12.12 -11.71 4.57
N ARG A 988 11.86 -13.01 4.52
CA ARG A 988 12.67 -13.98 3.75
C ARG A 988 11.87 -14.51 2.57
N THR A 989 12.48 -14.50 1.39
CA THR A 989 11.85 -14.88 0.12
C THR A 989 12.50 -16.14 -0.43
N PHE A 990 11.68 -17.09 -0.90
CA PHE A 990 12.15 -18.38 -1.39
C PHE A 990 11.43 -18.79 -2.67
N PHE A 991 12.14 -19.50 -3.54
CA PHE A 991 11.51 -20.46 -4.44
C PHE A 991 11.45 -21.83 -3.75
N VAL A 992 10.26 -22.42 -3.75
CA VAL A 992 10.03 -23.77 -3.23
C VAL A 992 9.55 -24.64 -4.39
N TYR A 993 10.24 -25.76 -4.56
CA TYR A 993 9.91 -26.78 -5.56
C TYR A 993 9.39 -28.02 -4.87
N PHE A 994 8.24 -28.50 -5.31
CA PHE A 994 7.59 -29.71 -4.79
C PHE A 994 7.93 -30.91 -5.69
N GLN A 995 7.92 -32.11 -5.12
CA GLN A 995 8.08 -33.35 -5.86
C GLN A 995 6.85 -33.53 -6.76
N GLY A 996 7.05 -33.69 -8.07
CA GLY A 996 5.96 -34.05 -8.98
C GLY A 996 5.32 -35.35 -8.51
N GLN A 997 4.03 -35.31 -8.18
CA GLN A 997 3.24 -36.49 -7.83
C GLN A 997 2.75 -37.21 -9.07
#